data_AF-A0A7W1GW20-F1
#
_entry.id   AF-A0A7W1GW20-F1
#
_cell.length_a   1.000
_cell.length_b   1.000
_cell.length_c   1.000
_cell.angle_alpha   90.00
_cell.angle_beta   90.00
_cell.angle_gamma   90.00
#
_symmetry.space_group_name_H-M   'P 1'
#
loop_
_entity.id
_entity.type
_entity.pdbx_description
1 polymer ?
#
loop_
_entity_poly.entity_id
_entity_poly.type
_entity_poly.pdbx_seq_one_letter_code
_entity_poly.pdbx_strand_id
1 'polypeptide(L)'
;MKRLFLLLFNLMLSFSILSPHPLESQLSSQENGTVIVTYQIHHEGEKLERIRFWLINSNLEKTLYPKKDEFVAHSHTSTERTVVISHLPVGEYKIEFLIPNIDNYFIPISPRQFSLNSGEVVKIDQEIKVNPEFYKPIKREELAMLNIGTSTSRTFLESLSPAVIVINNNPYITPSYSYPSQNYLQYASFSLKSNMNIDWKLIKNGRIFYRGRGSISKIPLQPGTYLIIPKNIPAYTPETTPNGSFNVYPGQSINATIYYQRDTGALNINAIISSQAPVTILVEPRDTEQTPILTKVTPENGQISWKSGPLLTGEYVINYKLTDSGTPIQTQRILITKGERTQVNAKFVLRGSLKVSTDIPEAIYTLTTPDGNLIGQGKGQNYIFKDLKPGFYIITFSGENPPYSSAPSPQKIFVDTDKQNQVEANYKKEGRIVVSSNVENYTVFIESHDNKQKSSRQSIANRTQTISLPEGHYRIFYEPLKAGEKPLGPLEVNVKSLSTQNIYLAYDHLIQSKEKNNISQQDVNKDTDGILIISNLPQSSFTVQNIDKPDQKIVRYKGKSVFIPMKNGGQFVVTFDSIPNFQTPEPLAIIHEAGKPTQVSAEYKAGDSFVIVPAGEAIIGDPFTDEKKNERPSKEIYLDEFAIGTYEVTNVQFAEWLNKAFKDKLIHWHPTKKGHLVDEYESLICRTMEGNPLAQILMQQTLANPLFVPVPGKETYPVIEVSWYGANAYCSYYGYRLPTESEWEKAAGMALPKSDAKLTRFKYGFGKDTIDRSWANYKDQISLPSNTQQVKTTPVGFYNGINSLPLTIQDRAQVISHEAKSPPGAYDMSGNVWEWVSSWDDEDPIDTHKIAKGGCFDSLADGVRVSERLPMEPDYADIYTGFRVAKNTFSILEAL
;
A
#
# COMPACT_ATOMS: atom_id res chain seq x y z
N MET A 1 43.83 -31.56 8.47
CA MET A 1 43.16 -30.24 8.59
C MET A 1 42.49 -30.01 9.97
N LYS A 2 43.12 -30.40 11.08
CA LYS A 2 42.74 -29.97 12.44
C LYS A 2 43.94 -29.60 13.33
N ARG A 3 45.11 -29.34 12.71
CA ARG A 3 46.36 -28.97 13.41
C ARG A 3 47.13 -27.80 12.78
N LEU A 4 46.55 -27.08 11.82
CA LEU A 4 47.17 -25.87 11.23
C LEU A 4 46.42 -24.57 11.56
N PHE A 5 45.23 -24.66 12.17
CA PHE A 5 44.47 -23.48 12.60
C PHE A 5 44.82 -23.01 14.01
N LEU A 6 45.58 -23.80 14.77
CA LEU A 6 45.97 -23.50 16.16
C LEU A 6 47.34 -22.78 16.27
N LEU A 7 48.06 -22.59 15.15
CA LEU A 7 49.41 -21.99 15.16
C LEU A 7 49.46 -20.54 14.66
N LEU A 8 48.37 -20.00 14.12
CA LEU A 8 48.32 -18.62 13.59
C LEU A 8 47.62 -17.62 14.51
N PHE A 9 47.02 -18.06 15.62
CA PHE A 9 46.33 -17.17 16.55
C PHE A 9 47.22 -16.67 17.70
N ASN A 10 48.35 -17.31 17.96
CA ASN A 10 49.25 -16.98 19.08
C ASN A 10 50.48 -16.16 18.70
N LEU A 11 50.53 -15.58 17.50
CA LEU A 11 51.72 -14.89 17.01
C LEU A 11 51.42 -13.51 16.41
N MET A 12 50.63 -12.69 17.10
CA MET A 12 50.59 -11.23 16.88
C MET A 12 50.00 -10.54 18.13
N LEU A 13 50.66 -10.68 19.29
CA LEU A 13 50.34 -9.86 20.47
C LEU A 13 51.59 -9.63 21.31
N SER A 14 52.49 -8.79 20.79
CA SER A 14 53.49 -8.05 21.57
C SER A 14 54.15 -7.00 20.69
N PHE A 15 53.72 -5.73 20.79
CA PHE A 15 54.54 -4.51 20.80
C PHE A 15 53.66 -3.24 20.90
N SER A 16 53.56 -2.74 22.14
CA SER A 16 53.62 -1.35 22.65
C SER A 16 53.20 -0.09 21.85
N ILE A 17 52.27 0.66 22.49
CA ILE A 17 52.30 2.10 22.89
C ILE A 17 52.29 3.22 21.81
N LEU A 18 51.20 4.02 21.74
CA LEU A 18 51.15 5.50 21.95
C LEU A 18 49.72 6.09 21.74
N SER A 19 49.31 6.92 22.71
CA SER A 19 48.03 7.65 22.94
C SER A 19 47.65 8.73 21.88
N PRO A 20 46.54 9.52 21.97
CA PRO A 20 45.49 9.64 23.00
C PRO A 20 44.00 9.73 22.53
N HIS A 21 43.10 9.71 23.53
CA HIS A 21 41.62 9.81 23.55
C HIS A 21 40.95 10.94 22.71
N PRO A 22 39.61 10.88 22.49
CA PRO A 22 38.63 11.35 23.49
C PRO A 22 37.55 10.33 23.87
N LEU A 23 36.98 10.57 25.06
CA LEU A 23 35.93 9.88 25.80
C LEU A 23 34.86 9.17 24.96
N GLU A 24 34.64 7.89 25.26
CA GLU A 24 33.33 7.25 25.13
C GLU A 24 32.98 6.51 26.42
N SER A 25 31.68 6.50 26.69
CA SER A 25 30.98 6.34 27.96
C SER A 25 31.23 5.01 28.67
N GLN A 26 31.19 5.11 29.99
CA GLN A 26 31.07 3.97 30.90
C GLN A 26 29.88 3.08 30.50
N LEU A 27 30.15 1.89 29.99
CA LEU A 27 29.21 0.77 30.02
C LEU A 27 29.19 0.25 31.46
N SER A 28 28.27 0.75 32.28
CA SER A 28 27.85 0.04 33.47
C SER A 28 27.07 -1.19 33.01
N SER A 29 27.50 -2.38 33.44
CA SER A 29 26.69 -3.59 33.35
C SER A 29 25.35 -3.33 34.03
N GLN A 30 24.29 -3.11 33.26
CA GLN A 30 22.94 -2.96 33.80
C GLN A 30 22.54 -4.28 34.44
N GLU A 31 22.46 -4.25 35.76
CA GLU A 31 21.82 -5.27 36.56
C GLU A 31 20.36 -5.40 36.09
N ASN A 32 20.00 -6.60 35.65
CA ASN A 32 18.77 -6.89 34.95
C ASN A 32 17.98 -7.93 35.74
N GLY A 33 16.67 -7.72 35.92
CA GLY A 33 15.73 -8.68 36.49
C GLY A 33 14.79 -9.27 35.43
N THR A 34 14.00 -10.26 35.83
CA THR A 34 12.98 -10.91 34.99
C THR A 34 11.61 -10.84 35.67
N VAL A 35 10.58 -10.54 34.89
CA VAL A 35 9.18 -10.58 35.36
C VAL A 35 8.43 -11.66 34.58
N ILE A 36 7.77 -12.56 35.30
CA ILE A 36 6.91 -13.61 34.72
C ILE A 36 5.47 -13.29 35.10
N VAL A 37 4.64 -12.99 34.11
CA VAL A 37 3.22 -12.70 34.32
C VAL A 37 2.40 -13.86 33.80
N THR A 38 1.70 -14.55 34.69
CA THR A 38 0.75 -15.61 34.36
C THR A 38 -0.66 -15.10 34.62
N TYR A 39 -1.54 -15.22 33.63
CA TYR A 39 -2.95 -14.89 33.79
C TYR A 39 -3.85 -16.00 33.26
N GLN A 40 -4.95 -16.24 33.97
CA GLN A 40 -5.83 -17.38 33.75
C GLN A 40 -7.31 -17.02 33.89
N ILE A 41 -8.16 -17.79 33.20
CA ILE A 41 -9.62 -17.77 33.29
C ILE A 41 -10.11 -19.17 33.67
N HIS A 42 -11.28 -19.29 34.28
CA HIS A 42 -11.79 -20.59 34.79
C HIS A 42 -12.50 -21.46 33.74
N HIS A 43 -12.65 -21.03 32.50
CA HIS A 43 -13.50 -21.68 31.51
C HIS A 43 -12.77 -21.91 30.18
N GLU A 44 -12.84 -23.15 29.65
CA GLU A 44 -12.21 -23.53 28.38
C GLU A 44 -12.86 -22.83 27.18
N GLY A 45 -12.04 -22.21 26.34
CA GLY A 45 -12.46 -21.57 25.09
C GLY A 45 -12.82 -20.08 25.19
N GLU A 46 -12.59 -19.42 26.33
CA GLU A 46 -12.82 -17.97 26.42
C GLU A 46 -11.57 -17.12 26.14
N LYS A 47 -11.86 -15.83 25.94
CA LYS A 47 -11.11 -14.80 25.22
C LYS A 47 -9.78 -14.35 25.85
N LEU A 48 -8.92 -15.29 26.22
CA LEU A 48 -7.65 -15.03 26.90
C LEU A 48 -6.66 -14.20 26.08
N GLU A 49 -6.71 -14.37 24.76
CA GLU A 49 -5.93 -13.63 23.77
C GLU A 49 -6.31 -12.15 23.69
N ARG A 50 -7.43 -11.72 24.28
CA ARG A 50 -7.82 -10.30 24.41
C ARG A 50 -7.09 -9.55 25.51
N ILE A 51 -6.51 -10.25 26.48
CA ILE A 51 -5.88 -9.61 27.64
C ILE A 51 -4.49 -9.09 27.26
N ARG A 52 -4.28 -7.79 27.48
CA ARG A 52 -2.96 -7.15 27.45
C ARG A 52 -2.66 -6.60 28.83
N PHE A 53 -1.43 -6.19 29.08
CA PHE A 53 -1.11 -5.38 30.25
C PHE A 53 0.01 -4.39 29.95
N TRP A 54 -0.08 -3.21 30.55
CA TRP A 54 1.03 -2.28 30.63
C TRP A 54 1.97 -2.70 31.76
N LEU A 55 3.25 -2.73 31.47
CA LEU A 55 4.30 -2.67 32.47
C LEU A 55 4.87 -1.25 32.47
N ILE A 56 4.73 -0.56 33.59
CA ILE A 56 5.05 0.87 33.76
C ILE A 56 6.24 0.97 34.72
N ASN A 57 7.35 1.56 34.28
CA ASN A 57 8.52 1.72 35.13
C ASN A 57 8.44 3.00 36.00
N SER A 58 9.45 3.22 36.84
CA SER A 58 9.56 4.40 37.71
C SER A 58 9.59 5.74 36.96
N ASN A 59 9.94 5.74 35.67
CA ASN A 59 9.92 6.93 34.81
C ASN A 59 8.56 7.16 34.13
N LEU A 60 7.54 6.37 34.49
CA LEU A 60 6.21 6.34 33.85
C LEU A 60 6.21 5.87 32.39
N GLU A 61 7.30 5.26 31.93
CA GLU A 61 7.37 4.67 30.59
C GLU A 61 6.53 3.38 30.58
N LYS A 62 5.54 3.33 29.69
CA LYS A 62 4.63 2.19 29.56
C LYS A 62 5.10 1.28 28.43
N THR A 63 5.25 -0.01 28.71
CA THR A 63 5.52 -1.05 27.70
C THR A 63 4.38 -2.06 27.68
N LEU A 64 3.79 -2.28 26.50
CA LEU A 64 2.62 -3.16 26.33
C LEU A 64 3.07 -4.62 26.17
N TYR A 65 2.36 -5.53 26.84
CA TYR A 65 2.60 -6.97 26.76
C TYR A 65 1.31 -7.78 26.60
N PRO A 66 1.38 -8.98 25.98
CA PRO A 66 2.54 -9.51 25.26
C PRO A 66 2.86 -8.70 23.99
N LYS A 67 4.15 -8.59 23.65
CA LYS A 67 4.59 -8.17 22.31
C LYS A 67 4.27 -9.31 21.33
N LYS A 68 3.98 -8.98 20.07
CA LYS A 68 3.53 -9.93 19.04
C LYS A 68 4.35 -11.23 19.09
N ASP A 69 3.66 -12.37 19.26
CA ASP A 69 4.21 -13.74 19.33
C ASP A 69 5.12 -14.07 20.54
N GLU A 70 5.23 -13.23 21.58
CA GLU A 70 6.02 -13.50 22.80
C GLU A 70 5.15 -14.03 23.97
N PHE A 71 4.79 -15.33 23.94
CA PHE A 71 4.27 -16.03 25.13
C PHE A 71 4.70 -17.50 25.15
N VAL A 72 4.77 -18.08 26.35
CA VAL A 72 4.97 -19.52 26.53
C VAL A 72 3.60 -20.16 26.71
N ALA A 73 3.07 -20.77 25.65
CA ALA A 73 1.87 -21.60 25.76
C ALA A 73 2.21 -22.84 26.61
N HIS A 74 1.56 -23.02 27.76
CA HIS A 74 1.58 -24.32 28.42
C HIS A 74 0.68 -25.27 27.62
N SER A 75 1.25 -26.44 27.32
CA SER A 75 0.62 -27.50 26.54
C SER A 75 -0.73 -27.93 27.13
N HIS A 76 -1.78 -27.86 26.30
CA HIS A 76 -3.07 -28.57 26.40
C HIS A 76 -4.28 -27.96 27.13
N THR A 77 -4.25 -26.70 27.59
CA THR A 77 -5.48 -26.00 28.06
C THR A 77 -5.61 -24.58 27.52
N SER A 78 -6.80 -24.18 27.08
CA SER A 78 -7.10 -22.86 26.51
C SER A 78 -7.33 -21.77 27.56
N THR A 79 -6.94 -22.02 28.83
CA THR A 79 -7.37 -21.26 30.02
C THR A 79 -6.25 -20.53 30.77
N GLU A 80 -5.01 -20.58 30.30
CA GLU A 80 -3.87 -19.88 30.91
C GLU A 80 -2.89 -19.32 29.86
N ARG A 81 -2.24 -18.19 30.20
CA ARG A 81 -1.14 -17.59 29.43
C ARG A 81 -0.02 -17.15 30.37
N THR A 82 1.23 -17.34 29.94
CA THR A 82 2.42 -16.86 30.65
C THR A 82 3.30 -16.01 29.73
N VAL A 83 3.62 -14.79 30.16
CA VAL A 83 4.52 -13.85 29.49
C VAL A 83 5.80 -13.72 30.32
N VAL A 84 6.96 -13.91 29.70
CA VAL A 84 8.27 -13.81 30.34
C VAL A 84 9.00 -12.59 29.81
N ILE A 85 9.22 -11.60 30.67
CA ILE A 85 9.88 -10.34 30.33
C ILE A 85 11.27 -10.35 30.97
N SER A 86 12.30 -10.53 30.14
CA SER A 86 13.70 -10.58 30.58
C SER A 86 14.40 -9.24 30.35
N HIS A 87 15.51 -9.02 31.04
CA HIS A 87 16.36 -7.83 30.88
C HIS A 87 15.70 -6.52 31.30
N LEU A 88 14.86 -6.54 32.32
CA LEU A 88 14.26 -5.33 32.88
C LEU A 88 15.23 -4.65 33.84
N PRO A 89 15.44 -3.31 33.75
CA PRO A 89 16.23 -2.57 34.72
C PRO A 89 15.68 -2.72 36.14
N VAL A 90 16.57 -2.73 37.12
CA VAL A 90 16.20 -2.68 38.55
C VAL A 90 15.39 -1.42 38.84
N GLY A 91 14.27 -1.56 39.56
CA GLY A 91 13.40 -0.43 39.90
C GLY A 91 11.99 -0.82 40.32
N GLU A 92 11.18 0.20 40.59
CA GLU A 92 9.74 0.05 40.87
C GLU A 92 8.95 -0.05 39.57
N TYR A 93 8.02 -0.99 39.53
CA TYR A 93 7.14 -1.24 38.41
C TYR A 93 5.68 -1.29 38.84
N LYS A 94 4.80 -0.86 37.94
CA LYS A 94 3.34 -1.00 38.04
C LYS A 94 2.84 -1.82 36.85
N ILE A 95 2.01 -2.83 37.13
CA ILE A 95 1.31 -3.61 36.11
C ILE A 95 -0.17 -3.21 36.08
N GLU A 96 -0.66 -2.93 34.88
CA GLU A 96 -2.07 -2.59 34.62
C GLU A 96 -2.63 -3.51 33.53
N PHE A 97 -3.57 -4.38 33.87
CA PHE A 97 -4.22 -5.25 32.89
C PHE A 97 -5.21 -4.45 32.05
N LEU A 98 -4.99 -4.47 30.74
CA LEU A 98 -5.92 -4.00 29.73
C LEU A 98 -6.81 -5.17 29.35
N ILE A 99 -7.94 -5.24 30.02
CA ILE A 99 -9.03 -6.10 29.60
C ILE A 99 -9.88 -5.25 28.65
N PRO A 100 -10.14 -5.67 27.40
CA PRO A 100 -11.05 -4.97 26.49
C PRO A 100 -12.48 -5.07 27.01
N ASN A 101 -12.79 -4.38 28.11
CA ASN A 101 -14.05 -4.47 28.82
C ASN A 101 -15.13 -3.60 28.16
N ILE A 102 -15.06 -3.48 26.83
CA ILE A 102 -15.96 -2.67 26.01
C ILE A 102 -17.35 -3.34 25.97
N ASP A 103 -17.42 -4.64 26.24
CA ASP A 103 -18.64 -5.45 26.38
C ASP A 103 -18.97 -5.82 27.84
N ASN A 104 -18.24 -5.30 28.83
CA ASN A 104 -18.41 -5.61 30.27
C ASN A 104 -18.31 -7.11 30.64
N TYR A 105 -17.69 -7.93 29.77
CA TYR A 105 -17.61 -9.38 29.92
C TYR A 105 -16.73 -9.85 31.09
N PHE A 106 -15.70 -9.08 31.46
CA PHE A 106 -14.80 -9.41 32.56
C PHE A 106 -14.92 -8.40 33.70
N ILE A 107 -14.64 -8.84 34.93
CA ILE A 107 -14.57 -7.94 36.09
C ILE A 107 -13.27 -7.11 35.97
N PRO A 108 -13.33 -5.77 36.08
CA PRO A 108 -12.14 -4.92 36.05
C PRO A 108 -11.09 -5.32 37.09
N ILE A 109 -9.80 -5.23 36.72
CA ILE A 109 -8.67 -5.60 37.59
C ILE A 109 -7.96 -4.33 38.06
N SER A 110 -7.73 -4.23 39.38
CA SER A 110 -6.95 -3.13 39.95
C SER A 110 -5.46 -3.27 39.61
N PRO A 111 -4.76 -2.17 39.30
CA PRO A 111 -3.32 -2.18 39.11
C PRO A 111 -2.53 -2.72 40.32
N ARG A 112 -1.39 -3.36 40.06
CA ARG A 112 -0.47 -3.84 41.11
C ARG A 112 0.90 -3.17 40.96
N GLN A 113 1.56 -2.90 42.08
CA GLN A 113 2.93 -2.38 42.12
C GLN A 113 3.89 -3.44 42.69
N PHE A 114 5.13 -3.44 42.22
CA PHE A 114 6.19 -4.33 42.69
C PHE A 114 7.58 -3.76 42.41
N SER A 115 8.55 -4.12 43.25
CA SER A 115 9.97 -3.80 43.08
C SER A 115 10.69 -4.94 42.35
N LEU A 116 11.67 -4.63 41.51
CA LEU A 116 12.51 -5.61 40.81
C LEU A 116 13.99 -5.37 41.13
N ASN A 117 14.65 -6.33 41.80
CA ASN A 117 16.08 -6.27 42.13
C ASN A 117 16.97 -6.98 41.09
N SER A 118 18.28 -6.77 41.19
CA SER A 118 19.29 -7.36 40.30
C SER A 118 19.22 -8.89 40.31
N GLY A 119 19.03 -9.50 39.14
CA GLY A 119 18.92 -10.95 38.99
C GLY A 119 17.65 -11.57 39.61
N GLU A 120 16.73 -10.76 40.12
CA GLU A 120 15.47 -11.23 40.71
C GLU A 120 14.49 -11.68 39.63
N VAL A 121 13.73 -12.72 39.94
CA VAL A 121 12.58 -13.17 39.15
C VAL A 121 11.31 -12.88 39.93
N VAL A 122 10.51 -11.92 39.47
CA VAL A 122 9.21 -11.60 40.07
C VAL A 122 8.11 -12.30 39.28
N LYS A 123 7.27 -13.09 39.97
CA LYS A 123 6.12 -13.77 39.37
C LYS A 123 4.81 -13.08 39.75
N ILE A 124 3.96 -12.80 38.77
CA ILE A 124 2.64 -12.18 38.95
C ILE A 124 1.59 -13.12 38.40
N ASP A 125 0.82 -13.73 39.29
CA ASP A 125 -0.32 -14.58 38.94
C ASP A 125 -1.63 -13.76 39.03
N GLN A 126 -2.41 -13.72 37.95
CA GLN A 126 -3.66 -12.97 37.84
C GLN A 126 -4.81 -13.84 37.36
N GLU A 127 -5.80 -14.03 38.22
CA GLU A 127 -7.07 -14.67 37.87
C GLU A 127 -8.05 -13.62 37.32
N ILE A 128 -8.66 -13.91 36.18
CA ILE A 128 -9.59 -13.00 35.50
C ILE A 128 -10.98 -13.62 35.55
N LYS A 129 -11.92 -12.92 36.18
CA LYS A 129 -13.28 -13.41 36.43
C LYS A 129 -14.24 -12.87 35.38
N VAL A 130 -15.08 -13.76 34.84
CA VAL A 130 -16.20 -13.39 33.97
C VAL A 130 -17.30 -12.71 34.79
N ASN A 131 -17.96 -11.73 34.22
CA ASN A 131 -19.10 -11.06 34.84
C ASN A 131 -20.29 -12.03 34.89
N PRO A 132 -20.84 -12.32 36.10
CA PRO A 132 -21.88 -13.33 36.29
C PRO A 132 -23.20 -13.06 35.54
N GLU A 133 -23.46 -11.83 35.09
CA GLU A 133 -24.63 -11.50 34.26
C GLU A 133 -24.64 -12.22 32.90
N PHE A 134 -23.46 -12.60 32.37
CA PHE A 134 -23.33 -13.30 31.09
C PHE A 134 -23.43 -14.83 31.21
N TYR A 135 -23.60 -15.37 32.42
CA TYR A 135 -23.62 -16.81 32.68
C TYR A 135 -24.90 -17.24 33.41
N LYS A 136 -26.00 -17.41 32.68
CA LYS A 136 -27.11 -18.30 33.10
C LYS A 136 -27.02 -19.60 32.30
N PRO A 137 -26.42 -20.67 32.83
CA PRO A 137 -26.35 -21.94 32.13
C PRO A 137 -27.77 -22.54 32.04
N ILE A 138 -28.20 -22.84 30.82
CA ILE A 138 -29.42 -23.61 30.53
C ILE A 138 -29.29 -24.94 31.29
N LYS A 139 -30.23 -25.22 32.18
CA LYS A 139 -30.21 -26.45 32.98
C LYS A 139 -30.44 -27.64 32.05
N ARG A 140 -29.67 -28.70 32.27
CA ARG A 140 -29.66 -29.97 31.52
C ARG A 140 -31.04 -30.64 31.39
N GLU A 141 -31.99 -30.23 32.21
CA GLU A 141 -33.39 -30.67 32.23
C GLU A 141 -34.21 -30.10 31.05
N GLU A 142 -33.86 -28.93 30.51
CA GLU A 142 -34.56 -28.30 29.37
C GLU A 142 -34.17 -28.91 28.01
N LEU A 143 -32.97 -29.53 27.92
CA LEU A 143 -32.53 -30.29 26.75
C LEU A 143 -33.27 -31.63 26.59
N ALA A 144 -33.99 -32.09 27.61
CA ALA A 144 -34.73 -33.36 27.58
C ALA A 144 -36.11 -33.26 26.89
N MET A 145 -36.56 -32.06 26.49
CA MET A 145 -37.85 -31.86 25.81
C MET A 145 -37.78 -31.84 24.28
N LEU A 146 -36.58 -31.92 23.68
CA LEU A 146 -36.41 -32.01 22.22
C LEU A 146 -36.06 -33.45 21.82
N ASN A 147 -37.07 -34.32 21.88
CA ASN A 147 -37.02 -35.68 21.36
C ASN A 147 -36.69 -35.70 19.85
N ILE A 148 -35.43 -35.92 19.48
CA ILE A 148 -35.06 -36.52 18.18
C ILE A 148 -33.94 -37.56 18.38
N GLY A 149 -34.36 -38.82 18.48
CA GLY A 149 -33.73 -39.99 17.85
C GLY A 149 -32.26 -40.32 18.14
N THR A 150 -32.02 -41.19 19.10
CA THR A 150 -30.79 -41.97 19.28
C THR A 150 -30.70 -43.20 18.34
N SER A 151 -29.45 -43.65 18.11
CA SER A 151 -28.95 -44.89 17.47
C SER A 151 -28.66 -44.76 15.96
N THR A 152 -27.46 -45.04 15.45
CA THR A 152 -26.56 -46.19 15.73
C THR A 152 -25.06 -45.86 15.82
N SER A 153 -24.35 -46.73 16.54
CA SER A 153 -22.99 -46.65 17.06
C SER A 153 -21.83 -47.02 16.11
N ARG A 154 -20.64 -46.48 16.47
CA ARG A 154 -19.26 -46.95 16.22
C ARG A 154 -19.08 -48.46 15.96
N THR A 155 -18.28 -48.80 14.95
CA THR A 155 -17.01 -49.59 15.02
C THR A 155 -16.48 -49.85 13.61
N PHE A 156 -15.20 -49.57 13.32
CA PHE A 156 -14.27 -50.55 12.74
C PHE A 156 -12.81 -50.04 12.77
N LEU A 157 -11.92 -51.00 13.03
CA LEU A 157 -10.53 -50.90 13.43
C LEU A 157 -9.54 -50.72 12.27
N GLU A 158 -8.40 -50.13 12.65
CA GLU A 158 -7.04 -50.35 12.14
C GLU A 158 -6.80 -51.76 11.57
N SER A 159 -6.12 -51.87 10.41
CA SER A 159 -5.00 -52.80 10.18
C SER A 159 -4.44 -52.77 8.74
N LEU A 160 -3.10 -52.90 8.65
CA LEU A 160 -2.24 -53.41 7.55
C LEU A 160 -1.67 -52.44 6.48
N SER A 161 -0.46 -51.98 6.82
CA SER A 161 0.82 -51.83 6.09
C SER A 161 0.93 -51.90 4.55
N PRO A 162 1.82 -51.09 3.94
CA PRO A 162 2.13 -51.11 2.49
C PRO A 162 3.11 -52.24 2.10
N ALA A 163 2.81 -52.91 0.98
CA ALA A 163 3.63 -53.98 0.42
C ALA A 163 4.91 -53.45 -0.29
N VAL A 164 6.04 -54.06 0.08
CA VAL A 164 7.36 -53.93 -0.57
C VAL A 164 7.48 -54.99 -1.67
N ILE A 165 7.91 -54.58 -2.86
CA ILE A 165 8.26 -55.50 -3.97
C ILE A 165 9.77 -55.78 -3.91
N VAL A 166 10.13 -57.06 -3.77
CA VAL A 166 11.51 -57.59 -3.78
C VAL A 166 11.85 -58.12 -5.17
N ILE A 167 13.04 -57.76 -5.66
CA ILE A 167 13.66 -58.22 -6.92
C ILE A 167 14.55 -59.43 -6.61
N ASN A 168 14.37 -60.54 -7.34
CA ASN A 168 15.23 -61.74 -7.24
C ASN A 168 16.13 -61.89 -8.47
N ASN A 169 17.42 -62.13 -8.21
CA ASN A 169 18.49 -62.45 -9.17
C ASN A 169 18.54 -63.95 -9.50
N ASN A 170 19.00 -64.31 -10.71
CA ASN A 170 19.47 -65.65 -11.07
C ASN A 170 20.73 -65.57 -11.97
N PRO A 171 21.76 -66.41 -11.79
CA PRO A 171 23.06 -66.28 -12.48
C PRO A 171 23.21 -67.21 -13.70
N TYR A 172 24.02 -66.79 -14.69
CA TYR A 172 24.47 -67.64 -15.80
C TYR A 172 25.98 -67.93 -15.68
N ILE A 173 26.34 -69.21 -15.83
CA ILE A 173 27.71 -69.76 -15.91
C ILE A 173 27.93 -70.24 -17.34
N THR A 174 29.12 -70.02 -17.92
CA THR A 174 29.59 -70.67 -19.16
C THR A 174 30.99 -71.31 -18.97
N PRO A 175 31.30 -72.42 -19.67
CA PRO A 175 32.42 -73.30 -19.35
C PRO A 175 33.69 -73.07 -20.20
N SER A 176 34.82 -73.48 -19.62
CA SER A 176 36.19 -73.47 -20.16
C SER A 176 36.53 -74.71 -20.98
N TYR A 177 37.37 -74.56 -22.02
CA TYR A 177 38.14 -75.65 -22.65
C TYR A 177 39.58 -75.24 -22.97
N SER A 178 40.44 -76.25 -22.98
CA SER A 178 41.88 -76.32 -22.76
C SER A 178 42.79 -76.15 -24.00
N TYR A 179 44.05 -75.76 -23.75
CA TYR A 179 45.18 -75.54 -24.68
C TYR A 179 45.80 -76.81 -25.27
N PRO A 180 46.53 -76.67 -26.39
CA PRO A 180 47.78 -77.39 -26.62
C PRO A 180 48.99 -76.44 -26.84
N SER A 181 50.19 -76.97 -26.54
CA SER A 181 51.50 -76.32 -26.37
C SER A 181 52.35 -76.17 -27.64
N GLN A 182 53.14 -75.07 -27.73
CA GLN A 182 54.62 -75.00 -27.98
C GLN A 182 55.05 -73.76 -28.81
N ASN A 183 55.74 -72.82 -28.15
CA ASN A 183 56.97 -72.11 -28.57
C ASN A 183 57.13 -70.86 -27.66
N TYR A 184 58.04 -70.91 -26.68
CA TYR A 184 58.34 -69.76 -25.83
C TYR A 184 59.15 -68.72 -26.62
N LEU A 185 58.45 -67.83 -27.34
CA LEU A 185 59.00 -66.52 -27.68
C LEU A 185 59.22 -65.78 -26.36
N GLN A 186 60.48 -65.54 -25.96
CA GLN A 186 60.74 -64.63 -24.83
C GLN A 186 60.38 -63.21 -25.26
N TYR A 187 59.18 -62.77 -24.88
CA TYR A 187 58.73 -61.40 -25.09
C TYR A 187 59.57 -60.43 -24.25
N ALA A 188 59.87 -59.27 -24.83
CA ALA A 188 60.36 -58.11 -24.08
C ALA A 188 59.21 -57.46 -23.31
N SER A 189 59.52 -56.71 -22.26
CA SER A 189 58.55 -55.90 -21.51
C SER A 189 58.70 -54.44 -21.90
N PHE A 190 57.60 -53.77 -22.26
CA PHE A 190 57.59 -52.34 -22.59
C PHE A 190 56.71 -51.55 -21.63
N SER A 191 57.24 -50.44 -21.14
CA SER A 191 56.51 -49.46 -20.36
C SER A 191 56.69 -48.09 -21.00
N LEU A 192 55.62 -47.29 -21.04
CA LEU A 192 55.67 -45.93 -21.55
C LEU A 192 55.04 -45.00 -20.53
N LYS A 193 55.78 -43.96 -20.14
CA LYS A 193 55.29 -42.92 -19.24
C LYS A 193 55.00 -41.65 -20.03
N SER A 194 53.80 -41.11 -19.91
CA SER A 194 53.43 -39.83 -20.52
C SER A 194 53.00 -38.81 -19.47
N ASN A 195 53.37 -37.55 -19.67
CA ASN A 195 52.92 -36.44 -18.83
C ASN A 195 51.45 -36.04 -19.08
N MET A 196 50.81 -36.57 -20.13
CA MET A 196 49.40 -36.33 -20.45
C MET A 196 48.67 -37.64 -20.78
N ASN A 197 47.37 -37.72 -20.47
CA ASN A 197 46.56 -38.92 -20.71
C ASN A 197 45.96 -38.96 -22.13
N ILE A 198 46.83 -38.98 -23.15
CA ILE A 198 46.47 -38.83 -24.57
C ILE A 198 46.85 -40.07 -25.38
N ASP A 199 46.13 -40.31 -26.47
CA ASP A 199 46.37 -41.46 -27.35
C ASP A 199 47.74 -41.39 -28.02
N TRP A 200 48.36 -42.54 -28.21
CA TRP A 200 49.59 -42.72 -28.98
C TRP A 200 49.61 -44.13 -29.57
N LYS A 201 50.46 -44.34 -30.57
CA LYS A 201 50.55 -45.60 -31.32
C LYS A 201 51.97 -46.14 -31.24
N LEU A 202 52.10 -47.44 -31.02
CA LEU A 202 53.34 -48.18 -31.24
C LEU A 202 53.25 -48.89 -32.59
N ILE A 203 54.19 -48.61 -33.48
CA ILE A 203 54.21 -49.17 -34.83
C ILE A 203 55.37 -50.16 -34.93
N LYS A 204 55.09 -51.36 -35.44
CA LYS A 204 56.10 -52.38 -35.78
C LYS A 204 56.02 -52.66 -37.27
N ASN A 205 57.14 -52.54 -37.99
CA ASN A 205 57.23 -52.81 -39.43
C ASN A 205 56.11 -52.12 -40.25
N GLY A 206 55.83 -50.84 -39.95
CA GLY A 206 54.83 -50.03 -40.65
C GLY A 206 53.36 -50.31 -40.28
N ARG A 207 53.06 -51.29 -39.41
CA ARG A 207 51.71 -51.57 -38.92
C ARG A 207 51.55 -51.20 -37.45
N ILE A 208 50.36 -50.73 -37.07
CA ILE A 208 50.06 -50.41 -35.67
C ILE A 208 50.06 -51.72 -34.88
N PHE A 209 51.04 -51.86 -34.00
CA PHE A 209 51.19 -53.00 -33.11
C PHE A 209 50.35 -52.82 -31.85
N TYR A 210 50.37 -51.61 -31.28
CA TYR A 210 49.63 -51.29 -30.07
C TYR A 210 49.08 -49.87 -30.11
N ARG A 211 47.88 -49.67 -29.57
CA ARG A 211 47.31 -48.33 -29.31
C ARG A 211 47.22 -48.14 -27.81
N GLY A 212 47.92 -47.13 -27.30
CA GLY A 212 47.92 -46.79 -25.89
C GLY A 212 47.31 -45.41 -25.67
N ARG A 213 46.85 -45.16 -24.45
CA ARG A 213 46.46 -43.82 -23.98
C ARG A 213 47.12 -43.56 -22.64
N GLY A 214 47.77 -42.41 -22.51
CA GLY A 214 48.52 -42.05 -21.31
C GLY A 214 49.67 -43.00 -21.00
N SER A 215 49.95 -43.20 -19.71
CA SER A 215 51.03 -44.08 -19.26
C SER A 215 50.58 -45.55 -19.22
N ILE A 216 51.42 -46.46 -19.70
CA ILE A 216 51.21 -47.91 -19.59
C ILE A 216 52.47 -48.57 -19.03
N SER A 217 52.32 -49.76 -18.44
CA SER A 217 53.48 -50.52 -17.94
C SER A 217 53.38 -52.00 -18.27
N LYS A 218 54.54 -52.60 -18.53
CA LYS A 218 54.76 -54.05 -18.65
C LYS A 218 53.91 -54.74 -19.73
N ILE A 219 53.75 -54.12 -20.90
CA ILE A 219 53.14 -54.83 -22.04
C ILE A 219 54.18 -55.71 -22.76
N PRO A 220 53.82 -56.94 -23.16
CA PRO A 220 54.76 -57.82 -23.86
C PRO A 220 54.95 -57.37 -25.32
N LEU A 221 56.20 -57.18 -25.73
CA LEU A 221 56.58 -56.92 -27.12
C LEU A 221 57.35 -58.10 -27.69
N GLN A 222 57.04 -58.47 -28.94
CA GLN A 222 57.88 -59.41 -29.68
C GLN A 222 59.19 -58.71 -30.09
N PRO A 223 60.31 -59.43 -30.22
CA PRO A 223 61.53 -58.86 -30.78
C PRO A 223 61.30 -58.20 -32.16
N GLY A 224 61.98 -57.08 -32.43
CA GLY A 224 61.87 -56.31 -33.68
C GLY A 224 61.99 -54.80 -33.49
N THR A 225 61.86 -54.03 -34.57
CA THR A 225 61.96 -52.57 -34.57
C THR A 225 60.60 -51.90 -34.38
N TYR A 226 60.53 -50.93 -33.47
CA TYR A 226 59.32 -50.20 -33.12
C TYR A 226 59.50 -48.69 -33.19
N LEU A 227 58.42 -47.96 -33.45
CA LEU A 227 58.36 -46.50 -33.43
C LEU A 227 57.14 -46.05 -32.61
N ILE A 228 57.34 -45.07 -31.72
CA ILE A 228 56.26 -44.42 -30.97
C ILE A 228 55.79 -43.21 -31.77
N ILE A 229 54.49 -43.14 -32.05
CA ILE A 229 53.86 -41.97 -32.67
C ILE A 229 52.85 -41.37 -31.68
N PRO A 230 53.19 -40.25 -31.02
CA PRO A 230 52.25 -39.51 -30.19
C PRO A 230 51.16 -38.86 -31.05
N LYS A 231 49.96 -38.66 -30.49
CA LYS A 231 48.92 -37.88 -31.16
C LYS A 231 49.33 -36.41 -31.16
N ASN A 232 49.24 -35.76 -32.32
CA ASN A 232 49.48 -34.32 -32.40
C ASN A 232 48.36 -33.56 -31.67
N ILE A 233 48.71 -32.61 -30.80
CA ILE A 233 47.76 -31.78 -30.05
C ILE A 233 48.06 -30.31 -30.40
N PRO A 234 47.06 -29.51 -30.82
CA PRO A 234 47.25 -28.08 -31.01
C PRO A 234 47.86 -27.42 -29.76
N ALA A 235 48.82 -26.50 -29.93
CA ALA A 235 49.54 -25.79 -28.86
C ALA A 235 50.53 -26.64 -28.02
N TYR A 236 50.79 -27.90 -28.38
CA TYR A 236 51.80 -28.73 -27.73
C TYR A 236 52.72 -29.42 -28.75
N THR A 237 54.02 -29.42 -28.45
CA THR A 237 55.02 -30.20 -29.18
C THR A 237 55.36 -31.47 -28.40
N PRO A 238 55.08 -32.68 -28.93
CA PRO A 238 55.45 -33.92 -28.25
C PRO A 238 56.91 -34.31 -28.51
N GLU A 239 57.63 -34.63 -27.45
CA GLU A 239 58.94 -35.25 -27.52
C GLU A 239 58.87 -36.70 -27.02
N THR A 240 59.48 -37.62 -27.76
CA THR A 240 59.54 -39.03 -27.37
C THR A 240 60.95 -39.47 -27.05
N THR A 241 61.08 -40.35 -26.07
CA THR A 241 62.34 -41.06 -25.78
C THR A 241 62.03 -42.55 -25.72
N PRO A 242 62.64 -43.41 -26.55
CA PRO A 242 63.60 -43.09 -27.61
C PRO A 242 63.00 -42.16 -28.67
N ASN A 243 63.82 -41.27 -29.23
CA ASN A 243 63.41 -40.42 -30.34
C ASN A 243 63.61 -41.20 -31.65
N GLY A 244 62.55 -41.37 -32.44
CA GLY A 244 62.55 -42.20 -33.64
C GLY A 244 62.45 -43.70 -33.36
N SER A 245 62.80 -44.51 -34.37
CA SER A 245 62.66 -45.98 -34.32
C SER A 245 63.71 -46.62 -33.40
N PHE A 246 63.33 -47.65 -32.64
CA PHE A 246 64.22 -48.37 -31.74
C PHE A 246 64.02 -49.90 -31.82
N ASN A 247 65.07 -50.66 -31.54
CA ASN A 247 65.05 -52.13 -31.61
C ASN A 247 64.78 -52.76 -30.24
N VAL A 248 64.04 -53.87 -30.24
CA VAL A 248 63.66 -54.63 -29.06
C VAL A 248 64.15 -56.08 -29.22
N TYR A 249 64.86 -56.59 -28.22
CA TYR A 249 65.44 -57.95 -28.21
C TYR A 249 64.73 -58.85 -27.18
N PRO A 250 64.81 -60.20 -27.32
CA PRO A 250 64.14 -61.13 -26.40
C PRO A 250 64.51 -60.90 -24.93
N GLY A 251 63.51 -60.92 -24.04
CA GLY A 251 63.71 -60.75 -22.59
C GLY A 251 64.08 -59.33 -22.10
N GLN A 252 64.24 -58.36 -23.01
CA GLN A 252 64.63 -57.00 -22.67
C GLN A 252 63.49 -56.22 -21.99
N SER A 253 63.81 -55.26 -21.11
CA SER A 253 62.85 -54.26 -20.62
C SER A 253 63.11 -52.89 -21.26
N ILE A 254 62.09 -52.32 -21.89
CA ILE A 254 62.14 -51.01 -22.56
C ILE A 254 61.26 -50.03 -21.80
N ASN A 255 61.84 -48.88 -21.45
CA ASN A 255 61.12 -47.77 -20.85
C ASN A 255 61.14 -46.58 -21.82
N ALA A 256 59.96 -46.14 -22.24
CA ALA A 256 59.80 -45.00 -23.11
C ALA A 256 59.06 -43.85 -22.41
N THR A 257 59.25 -42.64 -22.92
CA THR A 257 58.54 -41.45 -22.45
C THR A 257 57.93 -40.66 -23.60
N ILE A 258 56.75 -40.09 -23.38
CA ILE A 258 56.17 -39.03 -24.22
C ILE A 258 55.97 -37.80 -23.35
N TYR A 259 56.66 -36.72 -23.67
CA TYR A 259 56.54 -35.44 -22.98
C TYR A 259 55.97 -34.37 -23.92
N TYR A 260 54.76 -33.90 -23.64
CA TYR A 260 54.16 -32.79 -24.38
C TYR A 260 54.58 -31.46 -23.74
N GLN A 261 55.33 -30.62 -24.48
CA GLN A 261 55.69 -29.26 -24.07
C GLN A 261 54.73 -28.25 -24.69
N ARG A 262 54.20 -27.32 -23.88
CA ARG A 262 53.25 -26.29 -24.35
C ARG A 262 53.98 -25.17 -25.09
N ASP A 263 53.46 -24.77 -26.24
CA ASP A 263 54.03 -23.74 -27.10
C ASP A 263 53.66 -22.31 -26.64
N THR A 264 54.59 -21.35 -26.77
CA THR A 264 54.39 -19.94 -26.33
C THR A 264 54.63 -18.91 -27.45
N GLY A 265 53.95 -17.77 -27.37
CA GLY A 265 54.15 -16.53 -28.16
C GLY A 265 54.17 -15.29 -27.26
N ALA A 266 53.98 -14.08 -27.81
CA ALA A 266 53.95 -12.82 -27.05
C ALA A 266 52.97 -11.79 -27.62
N LEU A 267 52.62 -10.77 -26.84
CA LEU A 267 51.65 -9.72 -27.20
C LEU A 267 52.21 -8.31 -26.94
N ASN A 268 51.94 -7.39 -27.87
CA ASN A 268 52.11 -5.96 -27.68
C ASN A 268 50.80 -5.22 -27.94
N ILE A 269 50.51 -4.23 -27.10
CA ILE A 269 49.32 -3.38 -27.21
C ILE A 269 49.77 -1.93 -27.28
N ASN A 270 49.28 -1.19 -28.27
CA ASN A 270 49.46 0.25 -28.38
C ASN A 270 48.10 0.95 -28.47
N ALA A 271 47.99 2.16 -27.92
CA ALA A 271 46.78 2.98 -28.06
C ALA A 271 47.08 4.48 -27.94
N ILE A 272 46.27 5.31 -28.61
CA ILE A 272 46.28 6.77 -28.44
C ILE A 272 45.05 7.13 -27.61
N ILE A 273 45.24 7.87 -26.51
CA ILE A 273 44.18 8.27 -25.60
C ILE A 273 44.30 9.76 -25.25
N SER A 274 43.17 10.45 -25.09
CA SER A 274 43.12 11.89 -24.76
C SER A 274 43.23 12.18 -23.26
N SER A 275 43.03 11.19 -22.39
CA SER A 275 43.12 11.31 -20.93
C SER A 275 44.53 10.95 -20.42
N GLN A 276 44.98 11.55 -19.32
CA GLN A 276 46.21 11.14 -18.63
C GLN A 276 45.93 10.08 -17.52
N ALA A 277 44.68 9.66 -17.37
CA ALA A 277 44.28 8.70 -16.34
C ALA A 277 44.78 7.27 -16.65
N PRO A 278 45.11 6.46 -15.62
CA PRO A 278 45.59 5.08 -15.81
C PRO A 278 44.54 4.18 -16.47
N VAL A 279 44.97 3.40 -17.47
CA VAL A 279 44.12 2.38 -18.13
C VAL A 279 44.45 1.00 -17.58
N THR A 280 43.42 0.26 -17.20
CA THR A 280 43.55 -1.15 -16.85
C THR A 280 43.34 -2.00 -18.10
N ILE A 281 44.29 -2.90 -18.39
CA ILE A 281 44.25 -3.85 -19.49
C ILE A 281 44.06 -5.24 -18.90
N LEU A 282 43.03 -5.94 -19.35
CA LEU A 282 42.72 -7.32 -18.99
C LEU A 282 42.83 -8.20 -20.25
N VAL A 283 43.76 -9.14 -20.23
CA VAL A 283 43.98 -10.12 -21.31
C VAL A 283 43.49 -11.48 -20.81
N GLU A 284 42.35 -11.92 -21.32
CA GLU A 284 41.66 -13.13 -20.91
C GLU A 284 41.82 -14.24 -21.95
N PRO A 285 42.40 -15.39 -21.58
CA PRO A 285 42.42 -16.55 -22.46
C PRO A 285 41.00 -17.10 -22.63
N ARG A 286 40.65 -17.56 -23.84
CA ARG A 286 39.37 -18.26 -24.08
C ARG A 286 39.38 -19.68 -23.52
N ASP A 287 40.56 -20.26 -23.38
CA ASP A 287 40.79 -21.53 -22.71
C ASP A 287 40.90 -21.29 -21.18
N THR A 288 39.94 -21.82 -20.43
CA THR A 288 39.72 -21.51 -18.99
C THR A 288 40.81 -22.03 -18.05
N GLU A 289 41.75 -22.84 -18.54
CA GLU A 289 42.86 -23.35 -17.74
C GLU A 289 44.02 -22.36 -17.57
N GLN A 290 43.94 -21.17 -18.19
CA GLN A 290 44.98 -20.15 -18.16
C GLN A 290 44.53 -18.94 -17.33
N THR A 291 45.44 -18.41 -16.51
CA THR A 291 45.15 -17.25 -15.66
C THR A 291 45.12 -15.95 -16.50
N PRO A 292 44.08 -15.12 -16.38
CA PRO A 292 44.05 -13.81 -17.02
C PRO A 292 45.18 -12.91 -16.54
N ILE A 293 45.64 -12.02 -17.42
CA ILE A 293 46.62 -10.99 -17.07
C ILE A 293 45.89 -9.68 -16.89
N LEU A 294 46.03 -9.10 -15.70
CA LEU A 294 45.52 -7.77 -15.36
C LEU A 294 46.70 -6.83 -15.10
N THR A 295 46.77 -5.74 -15.85
CA THR A 295 47.82 -4.72 -15.66
C THR A 295 47.23 -3.32 -15.73
N LYS A 296 47.91 -2.35 -15.10
CA LYS A 296 47.58 -0.93 -15.18
C LYS A 296 48.71 -0.19 -15.86
N VAL A 297 48.38 0.62 -16.86
CA VAL A 297 49.36 1.39 -17.64
C VAL A 297 48.94 2.86 -17.65
N THR A 298 49.85 3.73 -17.27
CA THR A 298 49.65 5.18 -17.32
C THR A 298 50.10 5.70 -18.68
N PRO A 299 49.32 6.56 -19.36
CA PRO A 299 49.72 7.14 -20.64
C PRO A 299 50.94 8.06 -20.48
N GLU A 300 51.84 8.04 -21.46
CA GLU A 300 52.88 9.05 -21.64
C GLU A 300 52.58 9.83 -22.92
N ASN A 301 52.40 11.16 -22.81
CA ASN A 301 52.06 12.04 -23.94
C ASN A 301 50.82 11.58 -24.74
N GLY A 302 49.82 11.01 -24.06
CA GLY A 302 48.58 10.54 -24.69
C GLY A 302 48.75 9.23 -25.46
N GLN A 303 49.83 8.48 -25.25
CA GLN A 303 50.06 7.16 -25.82
C GLN A 303 50.29 6.11 -24.73
N ILE A 304 49.76 4.92 -24.96
CA ILE A 304 50.00 3.73 -24.15
C ILE A 304 50.74 2.72 -25.03
N SER A 305 51.84 2.16 -24.52
CA SER A 305 52.52 1.00 -25.10
C SER A 305 52.82 -0.02 -24.01
N TRP A 306 52.30 -1.25 -24.17
CA TRP A 306 52.51 -2.35 -23.22
C TRP A 306 52.91 -3.64 -23.93
N LYS A 307 53.82 -4.39 -23.31
CA LYS A 307 54.36 -5.65 -23.84
C LYS A 307 54.19 -6.76 -22.79
N SER A 308 53.67 -7.90 -23.21
CA SER A 308 53.55 -9.08 -22.35
C SER A 308 54.87 -9.86 -22.25
N GLY A 309 55.00 -10.66 -21.19
CA GLY A 309 55.89 -11.82 -21.16
C GLY A 309 55.38 -12.96 -22.06
N PRO A 310 56.03 -14.14 -22.04
CA PRO A 310 55.59 -15.29 -22.82
C PRO A 310 54.15 -15.71 -22.47
N LEU A 311 53.30 -15.84 -23.48
CA LEU A 311 51.91 -16.28 -23.37
C LEU A 311 51.75 -17.64 -24.04
N LEU A 312 50.91 -18.50 -23.49
CA LEU A 312 50.61 -19.79 -24.12
C LEU A 312 49.84 -19.56 -25.41
N THR A 313 50.12 -20.35 -26.44
CA THR A 313 49.43 -20.23 -27.74
C THR A 313 47.93 -20.54 -27.61
N GLY A 314 47.10 -19.80 -28.36
CA GLY A 314 45.65 -19.88 -28.27
C GLY A 314 44.94 -18.53 -28.45
N GLU A 315 43.60 -18.55 -28.39
CA GLU A 315 42.79 -17.34 -28.51
C GLU A 315 42.67 -16.57 -27.20
N TYR A 316 42.84 -15.25 -27.28
CA TYR A 316 42.66 -14.34 -26.16
C TYR A 316 41.67 -13.24 -26.52
N VAL A 317 41.06 -12.71 -25.46
CA VAL A 317 40.16 -11.58 -25.47
C VAL A 317 40.80 -10.46 -24.69
N ILE A 318 40.92 -9.28 -25.30
CA ILE A 318 41.47 -8.11 -24.63
C ILE A 318 40.33 -7.15 -24.29
N ASN A 319 40.26 -6.79 -23.01
CA ASN A 319 39.34 -5.83 -22.44
C ASN A 319 40.11 -4.66 -21.82
N TYR A 320 39.59 -3.46 -21.99
CA TYR A 320 40.18 -2.23 -21.45
C TYR A 320 39.22 -1.60 -20.44
N LYS A 321 39.74 -0.95 -19.41
CA LYS A 321 38.93 -0.18 -18.46
C LYS A 321 39.64 1.13 -18.12
N LEU A 322 39.03 2.26 -18.45
CA LEU A 322 39.48 3.58 -18.04
C LEU A 322 39.03 3.84 -16.59
N THR A 323 39.85 4.59 -15.83
CA THR A 323 39.53 4.98 -14.46
C THR A 323 38.50 6.10 -14.40
N ASP A 324 38.49 6.99 -15.40
CA ASP A 324 37.46 7.99 -15.63
C ASP A 324 36.54 7.55 -16.79
N SER A 325 35.29 8.00 -16.78
CA SER A 325 34.08 7.50 -17.49
C SER A 325 34.11 7.36 -19.02
N GLY A 326 35.16 6.78 -19.60
CA GLY A 326 35.21 6.33 -20.99
C GLY A 326 34.92 4.83 -21.10
N THR A 327 34.14 4.44 -22.11
CA THR A 327 33.91 3.02 -22.45
C THR A 327 34.74 2.65 -23.67
N PRO A 328 35.53 1.56 -23.64
CA PRO A 328 36.26 1.09 -24.81
C PRO A 328 35.29 0.61 -25.89
N ILE A 329 35.63 0.82 -27.16
CA ILE A 329 34.69 0.65 -28.27
C ILE A 329 34.48 -0.82 -28.66
N GLN A 330 35.44 -1.72 -28.39
CA GLN A 330 35.22 -3.13 -28.67
C GLN A 330 36.24 -4.04 -27.96
N THR A 331 35.73 -5.12 -27.39
CA THR A 331 36.51 -6.29 -27.00
C THR A 331 37.22 -6.87 -28.22
N GLN A 332 38.56 -6.96 -28.17
CA GLN A 332 39.36 -7.43 -29.31
C GLN A 332 39.75 -8.90 -29.11
N ARG A 333 39.43 -9.76 -30.09
CA ARG A 333 39.86 -11.16 -30.11
C ARG A 333 41.14 -11.28 -30.91
N ILE A 334 42.12 -11.98 -30.35
CA ILE A 334 43.43 -12.20 -30.98
C ILE A 334 43.86 -13.64 -30.83
N LEU A 335 44.74 -14.09 -31.73
CA LEU A 335 45.37 -15.39 -31.67
C LEU A 335 46.86 -15.21 -31.33
N ILE A 336 47.33 -15.93 -30.32
CA ILE A 336 48.76 -16.05 -29.99
C ILE A 336 49.30 -17.33 -30.64
N THR A 337 50.26 -17.15 -31.52
CA THR A 337 50.91 -18.20 -32.33
C THR A 337 52.34 -18.46 -31.82
N LYS A 338 52.84 -19.68 -32.04
CA LYS A 338 54.13 -20.13 -31.49
C LYS A 338 55.27 -19.28 -32.03
N GLY A 339 56.06 -18.68 -31.13
CA GLY A 339 57.25 -17.90 -31.46
C GLY A 339 56.99 -16.51 -32.05
N GLU A 340 55.74 -16.11 -32.25
CA GLU A 340 55.38 -14.81 -32.83
C GLU A 340 55.00 -13.78 -31.75
N ARG A 341 55.09 -12.50 -32.12
CA ARG A 341 54.69 -11.36 -31.26
C ARG A 341 53.54 -10.58 -31.90
N THR A 342 52.32 -10.88 -31.47
CA THR A 342 51.08 -10.27 -31.96
C THR A 342 51.00 -8.80 -31.57
N GLN A 343 50.64 -7.90 -32.51
CA GLN A 343 50.47 -6.46 -32.26
C GLN A 343 48.98 -6.06 -32.27
N VAL A 344 48.58 -5.20 -31.35
CA VAL A 344 47.19 -4.74 -31.21
C VAL A 344 47.14 -3.23 -31.03
N ASN A 345 46.24 -2.55 -31.78
CA ASN A 345 46.02 -1.11 -31.67
C ASN A 345 44.58 -0.81 -31.19
N ALA A 346 44.41 -0.19 -30.02
CA ALA A 346 43.09 0.08 -29.41
C ALA A 346 42.55 1.50 -29.69
N LYS A 347 41.22 1.66 -29.72
CA LYS A 347 40.50 2.94 -29.93
C LYS A 347 39.41 3.15 -28.85
N PHE A 348 39.20 4.39 -28.39
CA PHE A 348 38.29 4.77 -27.28
C PHE A 348 37.25 5.84 -27.68
N VAL A 349 36.03 5.82 -27.10
CA VAL A 349 34.98 6.87 -27.26
C VAL A 349 34.81 7.66 -25.97
N LEU A 350 34.79 8.98 -26.09
CA LEU A 350 34.62 9.94 -24.98
C LEU A 350 33.13 10.22 -24.74
N ARG A 351 32.71 10.35 -23.47
CA ARG A 351 31.31 10.55 -23.05
C ARG A 351 31.16 11.83 -22.22
N GLY A 352 30.01 12.50 -22.34
CA GLY A 352 29.68 13.73 -21.61
C GLY A 352 28.69 13.51 -20.46
N SER A 353 28.34 14.58 -19.75
CA SER A 353 27.28 14.57 -18.72
C SER A 353 26.37 15.79 -18.83
N LEU A 354 25.18 15.70 -18.23
CA LEU A 354 24.19 16.78 -18.17
C LEU A 354 23.71 16.96 -16.72
N LYS A 355 24.00 18.11 -16.13
CA LYS A 355 23.44 18.56 -14.85
C LYS A 355 22.16 19.37 -15.09
N VAL A 356 21.16 19.15 -14.27
CA VAL A 356 19.85 19.80 -14.33
C VAL A 356 19.54 20.39 -12.97
N SER A 357 19.11 21.64 -12.92
CA SER A 357 18.73 22.38 -11.71
C SER A 357 17.36 23.04 -11.88
N THR A 358 16.61 23.15 -10.79
CA THR A 358 15.28 23.77 -10.78
C THR A 358 14.98 24.50 -9.46
N ASP A 359 13.86 25.22 -9.41
CA ASP A 359 13.38 25.99 -8.27
C ASP A 359 12.45 25.21 -7.31
N ILE A 360 12.11 23.94 -7.63
CA ILE A 360 11.30 23.07 -6.75
C ILE A 360 12.04 21.78 -6.34
N PRO A 361 11.87 21.29 -5.09
CA PRO A 361 12.54 20.08 -4.64
C PRO A 361 11.94 18.77 -5.18
N GLU A 362 10.70 18.77 -5.67
CA GLU A 362 9.99 17.56 -6.12
C GLU A 362 10.00 17.35 -7.65
N ALA A 363 10.84 18.07 -8.40
CA ALA A 363 10.92 17.92 -9.85
C ALA A 363 11.37 16.53 -10.27
N ILE A 364 10.78 16.03 -11.35
CA ILE A 364 11.16 14.81 -12.06
C ILE A 364 11.62 15.19 -13.47
N TYR A 365 12.77 14.67 -13.87
CA TYR A 365 13.38 14.85 -15.17
C TYR A 365 13.34 13.55 -15.96
N THR A 366 12.98 13.62 -17.25
CA THR A 366 13.10 12.48 -18.17
C THR A 366 13.94 12.90 -19.37
N LEU A 367 15.02 12.17 -19.63
CA LEU A 367 15.96 12.42 -20.72
C LEU A 367 15.76 11.38 -21.83
N THR A 368 15.56 11.82 -23.07
CA THR A 368 15.39 10.95 -24.25
C THR A 368 16.30 11.37 -25.41
N THR A 369 16.49 10.47 -26.37
CA THR A 369 17.03 10.86 -27.70
C THR A 369 15.98 11.65 -28.50
N PRO A 370 16.37 12.34 -29.61
CA PRO A 370 15.43 13.05 -30.48
C PRO A 370 14.38 12.12 -31.10
N ASP A 371 14.72 10.84 -31.26
CA ASP A 371 13.82 9.80 -31.78
C ASP A 371 12.90 9.20 -30.69
N GLY A 372 12.95 9.71 -29.45
CA GLY A 372 12.08 9.31 -28.35
C GLY A 372 12.57 8.15 -27.49
N ASN A 373 13.79 7.64 -27.69
CA ASN A 373 14.30 6.55 -26.85
C ASN A 373 14.67 7.07 -25.46
N LEU A 374 14.17 6.42 -24.41
CA LEU A 374 14.46 6.77 -23.02
C LEU A 374 15.92 6.49 -22.67
N ILE A 375 16.61 7.51 -22.14
CA ILE A 375 17.99 7.42 -21.64
C ILE A 375 18.00 7.27 -20.13
N GLY A 376 17.12 7.97 -19.42
CA GLY A 376 16.98 7.83 -17.97
C GLY A 376 16.04 8.86 -17.36
N GLN A 377 15.80 8.71 -16.06
CA GLN A 377 15.00 9.63 -15.25
C GLN A 377 15.78 10.06 -14.01
N GLY A 378 15.42 11.22 -13.47
CA GLY A 378 16.00 11.79 -12.26
C GLY A 378 14.97 12.56 -11.45
N LYS A 379 15.24 12.77 -10.16
CA LYS A 379 14.35 13.50 -9.25
C LYS A 379 15.16 14.43 -8.34
N GLY A 380 14.54 15.52 -7.91
CA GLY A 380 15.10 16.45 -6.93
C GLY A 380 15.41 17.82 -7.51
N GLN A 381 15.75 18.79 -6.65
CA GLN A 381 16.10 20.15 -7.08
C GLN A 381 17.33 20.20 -8.01
N ASN A 382 18.25 19.23 -7.87
CA ASN A 382 19.43 19.10 -8.70
C ASN A 382 19.65 17.63 -9.06
N TYR A 383 19.91 17.33 -10.33
CA TYR A 383 20.17 15.97 -10.80
C TYR A 383 21.24 15.93 -11.90
N ILE A 384 22.02 14.85 -12.02
CA ILE A 384 23.09 14.71 -13.02
C ILE A 384 22.93 13.40 -13.80
N PHE A 385 22.70 13.51 -15.10
CA PHE A 385 22.80 12.40 -16.05
C PHE A 385 24.26 12.21 -16.47
N LYS A 386 24.83 11.03 -16.21
CA LYS A 386 26.23 10.69 -16.53
C LYS A 386 26.31 9.77 -17.75
N ASP A 387 27.52 9.61 -18.29
CA ASP A 387 27.86 8.64 -19.35
C ASP A 387 27.05 8.77 -20.65
N LEU A 388 26.76 10.01 -21.05
CA LEU A 388 25.99 10.31 -22.26
C LEU A 388 26.89 10.31 -23.50
N LYS A 389 26.42 9.70 -24.59
CA LYS A 389 27.10 9.79 -25.89
C LYS A 389 27.00 11.23 -26.42
N PRO A 390 28.00 11.74 -27.17
CA PRO A 390 27.89 13.04 -27.81
C PRO A 390 26.70 13.10 -28.76
N GLY A 391 25.89 14.14 -28.68
CA GLY A 391 24.69 14.26 -29.51
C GLY A 391 23.58 15.08 -28.87
N PHE A 392 22.47 15.22 -29.59
CA PHE A 392 21.28 15.91 -29.10
C PHE A 392 20.46 15.00 -28.18
N TYR A 393 19.91 15.58 -27.13
CA TYR A 393 18.95 14.97 -26.21
C TYR A 393 17.77 15.91 -26.00
N ILE A 394 16.63 15.35 -25.63
CA ILE A 394 15.44 16.09 -25.19
C ILE A 394 15.26 15.81 -23.71
N ILE A 395 15.24 16.86 -22.90
CA ILE A 395 14.86 16.78 -21.50
C ILE A 395 13.44 17.28 -21.33
N THR A 396 12.65 16.53 -20.57
CA THR A 396 11.28 16.88 -20.18
C THR A 396 11.19 16.96 -18.66
N PHE A 397 10.30 17.84 -18.19
CA PHE A 397 10.14 18.18 -16.78
C PHE A 397 8.73 17.80 -16.34
N SER A 398 8.61 17.26 -15.14
CA SER A 398 7.36 16.92 -14.47
C SER A 398 7.55 17.04 -12.95
N GLY A 399 6.54 16.83 -12.13
CA GLY A 399 6.67 16.83 -10.67
C GLY A 399 5.66 15.85 -10.06
N GLU A 400 5.99 15.27 -8.90
CA GLU A 400 5.08 14.29 -8.27
C GLU A 400 3.80 14.95 -7.72
N ASN A 401 3.92 16.13 -7.10
CA ASN A 401 2.77 16.96 -6.69
C ASN A 401 3.20 18.30 -6.03
N PRO A 402 3.69 19.33 -6.76
CA PRO A 402 3.63 20.70 -6.23
C PRO A 402 2.24 21.25 -6.55
N PRO A 403 1.43 21.62 -5.54
CA PRO A 403 0.04 21.98 -5.77
C PRO A 403 -0.15 23.27 -6.63
N TYR A 404 0.90 24.06 -6.84
CA TYR A 404 0.80 25.39 -7.43
C TYR A 404 1.91 25.70 -8.44
N SER A 405 2.44 24.69 -9.16
CA SER A 405 3.54 24.91 -10.11
C SER A 405 3.40 24.09 -11.39
N SER A 406 3.51 24.70 -12.57
CA SER A 406 3.53 23.99 -13.86
C SER A 406 4.95 23.83 -14.43
N ALA A 407 5.18 22.67 -15.05
CA ALA A 407 6.47 22.28 -15.58
C ALA A 407 6.86 23.11 -16.81
N PRO A 408 8.16 23.44 -16.98
CA PRO A 408 8.66 24.13 -18.16
C PRO A 408 8.61 23.25 -19.41
N SER A 409 8.61 23.89 -20.59
CA SER A 409 8.59 23.18 -21.88
C SER A 409 9.82 22.28 -22.07
N PRO A 410 9.71 21.17 -22.83
CA PRO A 410 10.84 20.33 -23.18
C PRO A 410 12.00 21.13 -23.80
N GLN A 411 13.23 20.83 -23.39
CA GLN A 411 14.43 21.50 -23.88
C GLN A 411 15.30 20.53 -24.68
N LYS A 412 15.78 20.97 -25.85
CA LYS A 412 16.74 20.21 -26.68
C LYS A 412 18.16 20.68 -26.38
N ILE A 413 19.02 19.76 -25.97
CA ILE A 413 20.38 20.06 -25.50
C ILE A 413 21.38 19.23 -26.30
N PHE A 414 22.49 19.82 -26.72
CA PHE A 414 23.62 19.08 -27.28
C PHE A 414 24.61 18.76 -26.16
N VAL A 415 24.93 17.48 -25.97
CA VAL A 415 25.95 17.04 -25.02
C VAL A 415 27.26 16.83 -25.79
N ASP A 416 28.29 17.59 -25.42
CA ASP A 416 29.65 17.52 -25.97
C ASP A 416 30.51 16.45 -25.25
N THR A 417 31.60 15.99 -25.90
CA THR A 417 32.57 15.04 -25.31
C THR A 417 33.29 15.65 -24.11
N ASP A 418 33.47 14.89 -23.03
CA ASP A 418 34.24 15.27 -21.82
C ASP A 418 33.82 16.60 -21.16
N LYS A 419 32.59 17.07 -21.37
CA LYS A 419 32.02 18.26 -20.71
C LYS A 419 30.79 17.92 -19.89
N GLN A 420 30.62 18.64 -18.77
CA GLN A 420 29.36 18.70 -18.03
C GLN A 420 28.53 19.87 -18.54
N ASN A 421 27.49 19.57 -19.30
CA ASN A 421 26.51 20.54 -19.76
C ASN A 421 25.53 20.82 -18.62
N GLN A 422 24.96 22.02 -18.58
CA GLN A 422 24.04 22.43 -17.50
C GLN A 422 22.74 22.99 -18.08
N VAL A 423 21.63 22.66 -17.44
CA VAL A 423 20.31 23.24 -17.71
C VAL A 423 19.66 23.67 -16.41
N GLU A 424 19.13 24.89 -16.42
CA GLU A 424 18.34 25.46 -15.34
C GLU A 424 16.91 25.67 -15.83
N ALA A 425 15.93 25.25 -15.03
CA ALA A 425 14.52 25.27 -15.43
C ALA A 425 13.64 25.67 -14.24
N ASN A 426 12.95 26.80 -14.37
CA ASN A 426 12.05 27.31 -13.32
C ASN A 426 10.60 26.93 -13.63
N TYR A 427 9.88 26.44 -12.62
CA TYR A 427 8.46 26.13 -12.72
C TYR A 427 7.64 27.42 -12.58
N LYS A 428 6.53 27.50 -13.31
CA LYS A 428 5.64 28.67 -13.22
C LYS A 428 4.69 28.49 -12.04
N LYS A 429 4.61 29.48 -11.15
CA LYS A 429 3.64 29.48 -10.04
C LYS A 429 2.22 29.72 -10.56
N GLU A 430 1.27 28.95 -10.07
CA GLU A 430 -0.13 28.95 -10.49
C GLU A 430 -1.06 29.18 -9.28
N GLY A 431 -2.24 29.74 -9.54
CA GLY A 431 -3.38 29.69 -8.65
C GLY A 431 -4.32 28.55 -9.04
N ARG A 432 -5.37 28.32 -8.24
CA ARG A 432 -6.37 27.28 -8.48
C ARG A 432 -7.76 27.86 -8.53
N ILE A 433 -8.58 27.29 -9.40
CA ILE A 433 -10.02 27.41 -9.33
C ILE A 433 -10.63 26.04 -9.02
N VAL A 434 -11.61 25.96 -8.13
CA VAL A 434 -12.42 24.78 -7.91
C VAL A 434 -13.75 25.05 -8.54
N VAL A 435 -13.96 24.50 -9.72
CA VAL A 435 -15.23 24.67 -10.43
C VAL A 435 -16.16 23.56 -10.00
N SER A 436 -17.37 23.92 -9.59
CA SER A 436 -18.40 23.02 -9.08
C SER A 436 -19.74 23.26 -9.77
N SER A 437 -20.66 22.29 -9.76
CA SER A 437 -21.96 22.37 -10.42
C SER A 437 -23.01 21.47 -9.77
N ASN A 438 -24.30 21.79 -9.96
CA ASN A 438 -25.42 20.92 -9.58
C ASN A 438 -25.62 19.73 -10.53
N VAL A 439 -24.98 19.71 -11.69
CA VAL A 439 -25.04 18.60 -12.66
C VAL A 439 -23.71 17.85 -12.70
N GLU A 440 -23.82 16.56 -12.98
CA GLU A 440 -22.66 15.73 -13.28
C GLU A 440 -22.34 15.83 -14.76
N ASN A 441 -21.05 15.92 -15.09
CA ASN A 441 -20.56 16.03 -16.46
C ASN A 441 -20.98 17.32 -17.15
N TYR A 442 -20.16 18.36 -17.00
CA TYR A 442 -20.35 19.63 -17.67
C TYR A 442 -19.05 20.13 -18.29
N THR A 443 -19.16 20.86 -19.39
CA THR A 443 -17.99 21.43 -20.05
C THR A 443 -17.84 22.87 -19.60
N VAL A 444 -16.66 23.25 -19.12
CA VAL A 444 -16.29 24.65 -18.92
C VAL A 444 -15.25 25.08 -19.93
N PHE A 445 -15.36 26.31 -20.35
CA PHE A 445 -14.39 27.01 -21.16
C PHE A 445 -13.76 28.10 -20.31
N ILE A 446 -12.45 28.15 -20.33
CA ILE A 446 -11.67 29.13 -19.58
C ILE A 446 -10.88 29.95 -20.59
N GLU A 447 -11.14 31.24 -20.61
CA GLU A 447 -10.48 32.23 -21.45
C GLU A 447 -9.68 33.20 -20.58
N SER A 448 -8.41 33.42 -20.91
CA SER A 448 -7.63 34.46 -20.24
C SER A 448 -7.95 35.83 -20.87
N HIS A 449 -8.16 36.85 -20.04
CA HIS A 449 -8.37 38.21 -20.51
C HIS A 449 -7.07 38.83 -21.09
N ASP A 450 -5.91 38.30 -20.67
CA ASP A 450 -4.56 38.71 -21.11
C ASP A 450 -4.12 37.96 -22.39
N ASN A 451 -4.97 38.03 -23.42
CA ASN A 451 -4.68 37.96 -24.86
C ASN A 451 -3.50 37.10 -25.42
N LYS A 452 -3.15 35.94 -24.84
CA LYS A 452 -2.18 34.99 -25.44
C LYS A 452 -2.42 33.48 -25.22
N GLN A 453 -3.44 33.05 -24.45
CA GLN A 453 -3.79 31.62 -24.34
C GLN A 453 -5.10 31.30 -25.08
N LYS A 454 -5.10 30.22 -25.88
CA LYS A 454 -6.32 29.66 -26.47
C LYS A 454 -7.27 29.23 -25.36
N SER A 455 -8.58 29.44 -25.58
CA SER A 455 -9.64 28.95 -24.71
C SER A 455 -9.41 27.48 -24.38
N SER A 456 -9.34 27.16 -23.09
CA SER A 456 -9.18 25.78 -22.63
C SER A 456 -10.55 25.20 -22.33
N ARG A 457 -10.86 24.07 -22.96
CA ARG A 457 -12.11 23.31 -22.76
C ARG A 457 -11.83 22.21 -21.75
N GLN A 458 -12.50 22.25 -20.61
CA GLN A 458 -12.36 21.25 -19.54
C GLN A 458 -13.70 20.53 -19.38
N SER A 459 -13.69 19.22 -19.60
CA SER A 459 -14.85 18.37 -19.34
C SER A 459 -14.80 17.91 -17.89
N ILE A 460 -15.73 18.38 -17.06
CA ILE A 460 -15.73 18.17 -15.63
C ILE A 460 -16.54 16.94 -15.25
N ALA A 461 -15.80 15.91 -14.87
CA ALA A 461 -16.25 14.75 -14.09
C ALA A 461 -16.99 15.19 -12.80
N ASN A 462 -18.20 14.68 -12.48
CA ASN A 462 -18.60 14.53 -11.05
C ASN A 462 -18.82 15.80 -10.23
N ARG A 463 -19.53 16.77 -10.81
CA ARG A 463 -19.93 18.03 -10.18
C ARG A 463 -18.80 18.99 -9.83
N THR A 464 -17.60 18.54 -9.46
CA THR A 464 -16.52 19.44 -9.02
C THR A 464 -15.16 19.01 -9.57
N GLN A 465 -14.39 19.97 -10.06
CA GLN A 465 -12.99 19.78 -10.45
C GLN A 465 -12.14 21.00 -10.09
N THR A 466 -10.95 20.72 -9.55
CA THR A 466 -9.91 21.72 -9.34
C THR A 466 -9.07 21.87 -10.61
N ILE A 467 -8.89 23.10 -11.07
CA ILE A 467 -8.15 23.47 -12.28
C ILE A 467 -7.07 24.47 -11.87
N SER A 468 -5.82 24.18 -12.20
CA SER A 468 -4.71 25.12 -11.99
C SER A 468 -4.61 26.09 -13.16
N LEU A 469 -4.46 27.37 -12.85
CA LEU A 469 -4.35 28.46 -13.82
C LEU A 469 -3.21 29.41 -13.40
N PRO A 470 -2.41 29.94 -14.34
CA PRO A 470 -1.48 31.02 -14.05
C PRO A 470 -2.19 32.20 -13.37
N GLU A 471 -1.46 33.01 -12.61
CA GLU A 471 -2.01 34.26 -12.09
C GLU A 471 -2.49 35.18 -13.23
N GLY A 472 -3.70 35.71 -13.11
CA GLY A 472 -4.32 36.54 -14.14
C GLY A 472 -5.84 36.61 -14.06
N HIS A 473 -6.42 37.38 -14.96
CA HIS A 473 -7.87 37.54 -15.07
C HIS A 473 -8.44 36.56 -16.10
N TYR A 474 -9.46 35.80 -15.72
CA TYR A 474 -10.07 34.76 -16.54
C TYR A 474 -11.57 34.95 -16.64
N ARG A 475 -12.07 34.61 -17.82
CA ARG A 475 -13.46 34.49 -18.15
C ARG A 475 -13.83 33.01 -18.25
N ILE A 476 -14.79 32.57 -17.45
CA ILE A 476 -15.20 31.17 -17.35
C ILE A 476 -16.66 31.05 -17.76
N PHE A 477 -16.92 30.26 -18.79
CA PHE A 477 -18.27 29.96 -19.27
C PHE A 477 -18.42 28.45 -19.43
N TYR A 478 -19.65 28.00 -19.68
CA TYR A 478 -19.95 26.58 -19.74
C TYR A 478 -20.85 26.26 -20.92
N GLU A 479 -20.73 25.02 -21.41
CA GLU A 479 -21.55 24.53 -22.51
C GLU A 479 -22.96 24.24 -21.99
N PRO A 480 -24.02 24.76 -22.63
CA PRO A 480 -25.39 24.39 -22.28
C PRO A 480 -25.62 22.89 -22.49
N LEU A 481 -26.43 22.26 -21.65
CA LEU A 481 -26.67 20.81 -21.73
C LEU A 481 -27.68 20.46 -22.84
N LYS A 482 -28.52 21.42 -23.26
CA LYS A 482 -29.50 21.26 -24.33
C LYS A 482 -29.49 22.42 -25.33
N ALA A 483 -29.79 22.11 -26.59
CA ALA A 483 -30.00 23.11 -27.63
C ALA A 483 -31.17 24.04 -27.26
N GLY A 484 -30.91 25.34 -27.14
CA GLY A 484 -31.91 26.36 -26.77
C GLY A 484 -31.80 26.92 -25.35
N GLU A 485 -30.91 26.38 -24.50
CA GLU A 485 -30.57 26.99 -23.22
C GLU A 485 -29.70 28.24 -23.41
N LYS A 486 -30.04 29.34 -22.71
CA LYS A 486 -29.14 30.50 -22.59
C LYS A 486 -28.16 30.20 -21.45
N PRO A 487 -26.85 30.05 -21.71
CA PRO A 487 -25.88 29.93 -20.62
C PRO A 487 -25.94 31.20 -19.75
N LEU A 488 -25.72 31.06 -18.43
CA LEU A 488 -25.44 32.23 -17.59
C LEU A 488 -24.26 32.97 -18.21
N GLY A 489 -24.26 34.31 -18.07
CA GLY A 489 -23.16 35.14 -18.56
C GLY A 489 -21.81 34.64 -18.03
N PRO A 490 -20.72 34.87 -18.77
CA PRO A 490 -19.42 34.37 -18.36
C PRO A 490 -19.01 34.95 -16.98
N LEU A 491 -18.45 34.10 -16.13
CA LEU A 491 -17.94 34.46 -14.81
C LEU A 491 -16.52 35.02 -14.93
N GLU A 492 -16.30 36.21 -14.41
CA GLU A 492 -14.99 36.85 -14.34
C GLU A 492 -14.30 36.47 -13.02
N VAL A 493 -13.09 35.94 -13.11
CA VAL A 493 -12.34 35.37 -11.99
C VAL A 493 -10.89 35.84 -12.04
N ASN A 494 -10.41 36.46 -10.96
CA ASN A 494 -9.04 36.95 -10.86
C ASN A 494 -8.19 35.97 -10.04
N VAL A 495 -7.49 35.07 -10.72
CA VAL A 495 -6.68 34.01 -10.10
C VAL A 495 -5.37 34.60 -9.59
N LYS A 496 -5.06 34.44 -8.30
CA LYS A 496 -3.76 34.82 -7.72
C LYS A 496 -2.87 33.60 -7.51
N SER A 497 -1.55 33.75 -7.67
CA SER A 497 -0.59 32.68 -7.37
C SER A 497 -0.79 32.12 -5.96
N LEU A 498 -0.67 30.79 -5.79
CA LEU A 498 -0.78 30.12 -4.48
C LEU A 498 -2.15 30.29 -3.79
N SER A 499 -3.19 30.71 -4.51
CA SER A 499 -4.55 30.88 -3.98
C SER A 499 -5.51 29.86 -4.58
N THR A 500 -6.63 29.60 -3.91
CA THR A 500 -7.72 28.76 -4.43
C THR A 500 -9.02 29.53 -4.42
N GLN A 501 -9.75 29.51 -5.54
CA GLN A 501 -11.03 30.20 -5.68
C GLN A 501 -12.13 29.22 -6.09
N ASN A 502 -13.21 29.17 -5.33
CA ASN A 502 -14.32 28.27 -5.61
C ASN A 502 -15.34 28.97 -6.53
N ILE A 503 -15.73 28.29 -7.59
CA ILE A 503 -16.67 28.75 -8.60
C ILE A 503 -17.78 27.71 -8.68
N TYR A 504 -19.03 28.13 -8.60
CA TYR A 504 -20.17 27.23 -8.72
C TYR A 504 -21.02 27.61 -9.93
N LEU A 505 -21.30 26.64 -10.78
CA LEU A 505 -22.04 26.76 -12.03
C LEU A 505 -23.36 26.01 -11.90
N ALA A 506 -24.47 26.72 -11.78
CA ALA A 506 -25.79 26.11 -11.76
C ALA A 506 -26.31 25.89 -13.20
N TYR A 507 -26.72 24.66 -13.50
CA TYR A 507 -27.52 24.30 -14.66
C TYR A 507 -28.99 24.22 -14.26
N ASP A 508 -29.80 25.16 -14.75
CA ASP A 508 -31.24 25.16 -14.52
C ASP A 508 -31.92 24.18 -15.48
N HIS A 509 -32.31 22.99 -15.01
CA HIS A 509 -33.26 22.17 -15.75
C HIS A 509 -34.63 22.19 -15.05
N LEU A 510 -35.60 22.83 -15.72
CA LEU A 510 -37.02 22.46 -15.71
C LEU A 510 -37.71 22.40 -14.34
N ILE A 511 -37.70 23.52 -13.62
CA ILE A 511 -38.89 23.91 -12.88
C ILE A 511 -39.55 25.02 -13.70
N GLN A 512 -40.51 24.66 -14.57
CA GLN A 512 -41.56 25.59 -14.96
C GLN A 512 -42.46 25.85 -13.75
N SER A 513 -41.91 26.54 -12.77
CA SER A 513 -42.60 27.31 -11.78
C SER A 513 -41.72 28.54 -11.66
N LYS A 514 -42.29 29.70 -12.01
CA LYS A 514 -41.63 31.00 -12.05
C LYS A 514 -40.89 31.29 -10.72
N GLU A 515 -39.64 30.87 -10.59
CA GLU A 515 -38.76 31.26 -9.49
C GLU A 515 -37.87 32.40 -10.01
N LYS A 516 -38.08 33.59 -9.45
CA LYS A 516 -37.38 34.81 -9.83
C LYS A 516 -36.04 34.90 -9.08
N ASN A 517 -34.98 35.03 -9.87
CA ASN A 517 -33.72 35.74 -9.62
C ASN A 517 -33.01 35.51 -8.26
N ASN A 518 -31.99 34.63 -8.27
CA ASN A 518 -30.90 34.65 -7.29
C ASN A 518 -29.86 35.69 -7.74
N ILE A 519 -29.65 36.75 -6.95
CA ILE A 519 -28.54 37.71 -7.15
C ILE A 519 -27.40 37.32 -6.20
N SER A 520 -26.18 37.19 -6.73
CA SER A 520 -24.98 36.82 -5.99
C SER A 520 -24.42 38.00 -5.17
N GLN A 521 -23.67 37.72 -4.11
CA GLN A 521 -23.12 38.70 -3.16
C GLN A 521 -22.20 39.77 -3.79
N GLN A 522 -21.73 39.60 -5.03
CA GLN A 522 -20.89 40.59 -5.73
C GLN A 522 -21.68 41.70 -6.44
N ASP A 523 -23.00 41.56 -6.59
CA ASP A 523 -23.87 42.58 -7.20
C ASP A 523 -24.60 43.45 -6.15
N VAL A 524 -24.31 43.27 -4.85
CA VAL A 524 -24.88 44.10 -3.79
C VAL A 524 -24.12 45.43 -3.74
N ASN A 525 -24.45 46.32 -4.68
CA ASN A 525 -24.30 47.74 -4.42
C ASN A 525 -25.08 48.09 -3.15
N LYS A 526 -24.53 48.98 -2.32
CA LYS A 526 -25.13 49.50 -1.07
C LYS A 526 -26.53 50.13 -1.24
N ASP A 527 -27.08 50.15 -2.45
CA ASP A 527 -28.35 50.76 -2.86
C ASP A 527 -29.44 49.72 -3.27
N THR A 528 -29.31 48.44 -2.92
CA THR A 528 -30.29 47.41 -3.28
C THR A 528 -31.25 47.08 -2.13
N ASP A 529 -32.53 47.43 -2.32
CA ASP A 529 -33.63 47.17 -1.39
C ASP A 529 -34.04 45.68 -1.40
N GLY A 530 -34.03 45.00 -0.25
CA GLY A 530 -34.30 43.57 -0.16
C GLY A 530 -33.83 42.87 1.12
N ILE A 531 -33.99 41.54 1.14
CA ILE A 531 -33.62 40.66 2.26
C ILE A 531 -32.46 39.74 1.85
N LEU A 532 -31.34 39.81 2.57
CA LEU A 532 -30.21 38.88 2.45
C LEU A 532 -30.31 37.80 3.53
N ILE A 533 -30.43 36.54 3.14
CA ILE A 533 -30.47 35.38 4.03
C ILE A 533 -29.14 34.63 3.92
N ILE A 534 -28.43 34.48 5.04
CA ILE A 534 -27.13 33.81 5.12
C ILE A 534 -27.23 32.57 6.01
N SER A 535 -27.01 31.40 5.42
CA SER A 535 -26.93 30.11 6.10
C SER A 535 -25.47 29.70 6.33
N ASN A 536 -25.21 28.91 7.37
CA ASN A 536 -23.90 28.27 7.56
C ASN A 536 -23.67 27.08 6.61
N LEU A 537 -24.74 26.50 6.03
CA LEU A 537 -24.67 25.34 5.13
C LEU A 537 -25.03 25.70 3.67
N PRO A 538 -24.23 25.26 2.67
CA PRO A 538 -24.56 25.42 1.25
C PRO A 538 -25.86 24.76 0.80
N GLN A 539 -26.26 23.69 1.47
CA GLN A 539 -27.41 22.85 1.11
C GLN A 539 -28.75 23.42 1.61
N SER A 540 -28.75 24.50 2.41
CA SER A 540 -29.97 25.04 3.02
C SER A 540 -30.98 25.48 1.99
N SER A 541 -32.24 25.09 2.23
CA SER A 541 -33.39 25.59 1.52
C SER A 541 -34.44 26.09 2.50
N PHE A 542 -35.22 27.07 2.07
CA PHE A 542 -36.20 27.74 2.92
C PHE A 542 -37.30 28.38 2.07
N THR A 543 -38.43 28.66 2.69
CA THR A 543 -39.54 29.39 2.08
C THR A 543 -39.71 30.75 2.71
N VAL A 544 -40.05 31.75 1.90
CA VAL A 544 -40.40 33.09 2.38
C VAL A 544 -41.86 33.38 2.09
N GLN A 545 -42.60 33.76 3.14
CA GLN A 545 -44.01 34.13 3.07
C GLN A 545 -44.19 35.57 3.51
N ASN A 546 -44.96 36.37 2.77
CA ASN A 546 -45.38 37.70 3.19
C ASN A 546 -46.62 37.57 4.10
N ILE A 547 -46.50 38.01 5.36
CA ILE A 547 -47.59 37.92 6.35
C ILE A 547 -48.69 38.94 6.05
N ASP A 548 -48.31 40.12 5.55
CA ASP A 548 -49.26 41.18 5.20
C ASP A 548 -50.12 40.82 3.98
N LYS A 549 -49.72 39.77 3.22
CA LYS A 549 -50.41 39.26 2.02
C LYS A 549 -50.45 37.74 2.02
N PRO A 550 -51.27 37.10 2.88
CA PRO A 550 -51.28 35.64 3.05
C PRO A 550 -51.71 34.88 1.79
N ASP A 551 -52.47 35.51 0.89
CA ASP A 551 -52.89 34.93 -0.40
C ASP A 551 -51.77 34.91 -1.46
N GLN A 552 -50.61 35.52 -1.17
CA GLN A 552 -49.46 35.54 -2.07
C GLN A 552 -48.73 34.19 -2.02
N LYS A 553 -48.38 33.65 -3.20
CA LYS A 553 -47.71 32.36 -3.34
C LYS A 553 -46.39 32.33 -2.53
N ILE A 554 -46.24 31.29 -1.70
CA ILE A 554 -45.00 30.99 -0.98
C ILE A 554 -43.89 30.70 -2.01
N VAL A 555 -42.74 31.35 -1.86
CA VAL A 555 -41.58 31.17 -2.74
C VAL A 555 -40.49 30.42 -1.98
N ARG A 556 -39.91 29.41 -2.63
CA ARG A 556 -38.83 28.59 -2.10
C ARG A 556 -37.49 29.06 -2.66
N TYR A 557 -36.47 29.00 -1.83
CA TYR A 557 -35.10 29.40 -2.15
C TYR A 557 -34.13 28.33 -1.65
N LYS A 558 -32.93 28.29 -2.23
CA LYS A 558 -31.85 27.37 -1.85
C LYS A 558 -30.48 28.04 -1.98
N GLY A 559 -29.59 27.78 -1.04
CA GLY A 559 -28.19 28.19 -1.07
C GLY A 559 -27.71 28.82 0.24
N LYS A 560 -26.39 28.93 0.36
CA LYS A 560 -25.70 29.49 1.53
C LYS A 560 -26.00 30.98 1.75
N SER A 561 -26.11 31.75 0.67
CA SER A 561 -26.32 33.19 0.72
C SER A 561 -27.29 33.56 -0.40
N VAL A 562 -28.49 34.00 -0.04
CA VAL A 562 -29.57 34.30 -0.98
C VAL A 562 -30.05 35.72 -0.75
N PHE A 563 -29.98 36.56 -1.79
CA PHE A 563 -30.56 37.90 -1.76
C PHE A 563 -31.92 37.90 -2.46
N ILE A 564 -32.94 38.39 -1.77
CA ILE A 564 -34.32 38.49 -2.25
C ILE A 564 -34.65 39.97 -2.44
N PRO A 565 -34.73 40.45 -3.69
CA PRO A 565 -35.05 41.86 -3.96
C PRO A 565 -36.49 42.18 -3.57
N MET A 566 -36.69 43.25 -2.80
CA MET A 566 -38.01 43.73 -2.37
C MET A 566 -38.09 45.24 -2.60
N LYS A 567 -39.21 45.71 -3.15
CA LYS A 567 -39.40 47.15 -3.48
C LYS A 567 -40.21 47.91 -2.44
N ASN A 568 -40.90 47.19 -1.55
CA ASN A 568 -41.81 47.72 -0.56
C ASN A 568 -41.52 47.00 0.76
N GLY A 569 -41.65 47.73 1.87
CA GLY A 569 -41.55 47.15 3.19
C GLY A 569 -42.72 46.21 3.51
N GLY A 570 -42.55 45.40 4.55
CA GLY A 570 -43.57 44.46 5.01
C GLY A 570 -43.02 43.45 6.02
N GLN A 571 -43.91 42.59 6.51
CA GLN A 571 -43.59 41.51 7.42
C GLN A 571 -43.50 40.18 6.68
N PHE A 572 -42.44 39.42 6.93
CA PHE A 572 -42.15 38.16 6.28
C PHE A 572 -41.84 37.08 7.29
N VAL A 573 -42.23 35.84 7.02
CA VAL A 573 -41.74 34.65 7.73
C VAL A 573 -40.83 33.87 6.80
N VAL A 574 -39.62 33.56 7.27
CA VAL A 574 -38.70 32.63 6.63
C VAL A 574 -38.76 31.31 7.38
N THR A 575 -39.18 30.25 6.70
CA THR A 575 -39.23 28.89 7.26
C THR A 575 -38.17 28.03 6.60
N PHE A 576 -37.28 27.45 7.40
CA PHE A 576 -36.16 26.65 6.94
C PHE A 576 -36.56 25.18 6.78
N ASP A 577 -36.11 24.54 5.71
CA ASP A 577 -36.30 23.10 5.53
C ASP A 577 -35.32 22.32 6.42
N SER A 578 -35.74 21.13 6.85
CA SER A 578 -34.92 20.23 7.65
C SER A 578 -33.76 19.64 6.84
N ILE A 579 -32.59 19.55 7.47
CA ILE A 579 -31.41 18.88 6.90
C ILE A 579 -31.05 17.68 7.80
N PRO A 580 -30.83 16.48 7.23
CA PRO A 580 -30.37 15.30 7.97
C PRO A 580 -29.18 15.58 8.90
N ASN A 581 -29.29 15.18 10.17
CA ASN A 581 -28.33 15.46 11.26
C ASN A 581 -28.09 16.94 11.59
N PHE A 582 -29.06 17.82 11.33
CA PHE A 582 -29.03 19.19 11.83
C PHE A 582 -30.33 19.59 12.51
N GLN A 583 -30.19 20.30 13.63
CA GLN A 583 -31.29 21.06 14.19
C GLN A 583 -31.67 22.17 13.20
N THR A 584 -32.93 22.17 12.78
CA THR A 584 -33.45 23.17 11.84
C THR A 584 -33.60 24.51 12.57
N PRO A 585 -33.15 25.63 11.97
CA PRO A 585 -33.38 26.95 12.54
C PRO A 585 -34.88 27.22 12.72
N GLU A 586 -35.23 27.86 13.84
CA GLU A 586 -36.61 28.32 14.06
C GLU A 586 -37.06 29.28 12.95
N PRO A 587 -38.35 29.30 12.58
CA PRO A 587 -38.87 30.25 11.62
C PRO A 587 -38.55 31.70 12.03
N LEU A 588 -37.99 32.48 11.12
CA LEU A 588 -37.60 33.87 11.38
C LEU A 588 -38.69 34.82 10.89
N ALA A 589 -39.26 35.60 11.81
CA ALA A 589 -40.10 36.74 11.48
C ALA A 589 -39.22 37.97 11.18
N ILE A 590 -39.38 38.55 9.99
CA ILE A 590 -38.58 39.66 9.47
C ILE A 590 -39.49 40.85 9.20
N ILE A 591 -39.13 42.02 9.72
CA ILE A 591 -39.71 43.30 9.31
C ILE A 591 -38.71 43.96 8.36
N HIS A 592 -39.10 44.11 7.10
CA HIS A 592 -38.29 44.78 6.09
C HIS A 592 -38.81 46.21 5.89
N GLU A 593 -37.94 47.20 6.03
CA GLU A 593 -38.23 48.61 5.73
C GLU A 593 -37.84 48.93 4.28
N ALA A 594 -38.74 49.58 3.53
CA ALA A 594 -38.47 49.98 2.15
C ALA A 594 -37.23 50.89 2.04
N GLY A 595 -36.40 50.65 1.04
CA GLY A 595 -35.16 51.37 0.78
C GLY A 595 -33.97 50.96 1.65
N LYS A 596 -34.05 49.87 2.43
CA LYS A 596 -32.96 49.39 3.30
C LYS A 596 -32.73 47.89 3.16
N PRO A 597 -31.49 47.42 2.96
CA PRO A 597 -31.19 46.01 2.99
C PRO A 597 -31.41 45.44 4.40
N THR A 598 -32.08 44.30 4.50
CA THR A 598 -32.28 43.55 5.74
C THR A 598 -31.47 42.27 5.67
N GLN A 599 -30.58 42.02 6.62
CA GLN A 599 -29.78 40.79 6.67
C GLN A 599 -30.24 39.90 7.81
N VAL A 600 -30.41 38.61 7.52
CA VAL A 600 -30.71 37.58 8.53
C VAL A 600 -29.79 36.38 8.36
N SER A 601 -29.48 35.74 9.48
CA SER A 601 -28.63 34.55 9.52
C SER A 601 -29.42 33.34 10.00
N ALA A 602 -29.19 32.19 9.36
CA ALA A 602 -29.76 30.90 9.74
C ALA A 602 -28.63 29.93 10.09
N GLU A 603 -28.66 29.41 11.31
CA GLU A 603 -27.63 28.49 11.79
C GLU A 603 -28.22 27.10 11.99
N TYR A 604 -27.88 26.18 11.09
CA TYR A 604 -28.13 24.76 11.27
C TYR A 604 -27.09 24.19 12.22
N LYS A 605 -27.51 23.72 13.39
CA LYS A 605 -26.60 23.13 14.38
C LYS A 605 -26.48 21.64 14.12
N ALA A 606 -25.26 21.16 13.93
CA ALA A 606 -25.01 19.73 13.77
C ALA A 606 -25.49 18.97 15.02
N GLY A 607 -26.20 17.87 14.83
CA GLY A 607 -26.76 17.08 15.91
C GLY A 607 -27.26 15.73 15.43
N ASP A 608 -27.00 14.69 16.22
CA ASP A 608 -27.38 13.32 15.87
C ASP A 608 -28.90 13.12 16.07
N SER A 609 -29.56 12.65 15.01
CA SER A 609 -30.95 12.19 15.07
C SER A 609 -30.99 10.69 15.31
N PHE A 610 -31.96 10.20 16.09
CA PHE A 610 -32.07 8.78 16.43
C PHE A 610 -33.47 8.24 16.12
N VAL A 611 -33.52 6.96 15.75
CA VAL A 611 -34.73 6.14 15.72
C VAL A 611 -34.69 5.11 16.84
N ILE A 612 -35.84 4.85 17.48
CA ILE A 612 -35.98 3.84 18.52
C ILE A 612 -36.29 2.49 17.87
N VAL A 613 -35.50 1.47 18.21
CA VAL A 613 -35.72 0.09 17.80
C VAL A 613 -36.21 -0.68 19.04
N PRO A 614 -37.51 -1.01 19.13
CA PRO A 614 -38.07 -1.70 20.30
C PRO A 614 -37.43 -3.05 20.58
N ALA A 615 -37.46 -3.41 21.87
CA ALA A 615 -37.05 -4.73 22.36
C ALA A 615 -37.86 -5.84 21.67
N GLY A 616 -37.24 -7.00 21.46
CA GLY A 616 -37.90 -8.14 20.85
C GLY A 616 -36.96 -9.06 20.06
N GLU A 617 -37.55 -10.13 19.55
CA GLU A 617 -36.89 -11.13 18.71
C GLU A 617 -36.31 -10.52 17.43
N ALA A 618 -35.21 -11.09 16.94
CA ALA A 618 -34.48 -10.69 15.76
C ALA A 618 -33.90 -11.93 15.05
N ILE A 619 -33.94 -11.93 13.71
CA ILE A 619 -33.33 -12.96 12.85
C ILE A 619 -32.04 -12.40 12.25
N ILE A 620 -30.89 -12.79 12.78
CA ILE A 620 -29.57 -12.34 12.32
C ILE A 620 -29.02 -13.31 11.28
N GLY A 621 -28.34 -12.80 10.26
CA GLY A 621 -27.86 -13.57 9.10
C GLY A 621 -28.90 -13.70 7.99
N ASP A 622 -28.56 -14.47 6.95
CA ASP A 622 -29.40 -14.69 5.77
C ASP A 622 -30.38 -15.87 5.97
N PRO A 623 -31.70 -15.62 6.10
CA PRO A 623 -32.70 -16.68 6.10
C PRO A 623 -33.16 -17.10 4.69
N PHE A 624 -32.77 -16.38 3.64
CA PHE A 624 -33.26 -16.57 2.26
C PHE A 624 -32.55 -17.68 1.49
N THR A 625 -31.51 -18.29 2.09
CA THR A 625 -30.75 -19.43 1.57
C THR A 625 -29.87 -19.14 0.34
N ASP A 626 -29.38 -17.92 0.16
CA ASP A 626 -28.56 -17.47 -0.99
C ASP A 626 -27.11 -18.03 -1.01
N GLU A 627 -26.82 -19.08 -0.25
CA GLU A 627 -25.55 -19.84 -0.15
C GLU A 627 -24.28 -19.07 0.23
N LYS A 628 -24.37 -17.78 0.59
CA LYS A 628 -23.21 -17.04 1.10
C LYS A 628 -22.79 -17.52 2.47
N LYS A 629 -21.57 -18.07 2.53
CA LYS A 629 -21.02 -18.68 3.74
C LYS A 629 -20.87 -17.69 4.89
N ASN A 630 -20.46 -16.45 4.61
CA ASN A 630 -20.27 -15.41 5.62
C ASN A 630 -21.58 -14.92 6.25
N GLU A 631 -22.73 -15.06 5.59
CA GLU A 631 -24.03 -14.62 6.11
C GLU A 631 -24.76 -15.72 6.92
N ARG A 632 -24.09 -16.85 7.18
CA ARG A 632 -24.68 -18.07 7.79
C ARG A 632 -23.93 -18.51 9.05
N PRO A 633 -24.60 -19.29 9.93
CA PRO A 633 -26.02 -19.63 9.90
C PRO A 633 -26.89 -18.45 10.36
N SER A 634 -28.13 -18.40 9.88
CA SER A 634 -29.11 -17.47 10.46
C SER A 634 -29.48 -17.91 11.88
N LYS A 635 -29.57 -16.95 12.80
CA LYS A 635 -29.82 -17.17 14.23
C LYS A 635 -30.99 -16.29 14.70
N GLU A 636 -31.88 -16.86 15.48
CA GLU A 636 -32.90 -16.11 16.22
C GLU A 636 -32.34 -15.71 17.59
N ILE A 637 -32.38 -14.41 17.90
CA ILE A 637 -31.91 -13.84 19.16
C ILE A 637 -32.93 -12.85 19.70
N TYR A 638 -32.84 -12.52 20.99
CA TYR A 638 -33.57 -11.40 21.59
C TYR A 638 -32.64 -10.21 21.75
N LEU A 639 -33.10 -9.01 21.39
CA LEU A 639 -32.39 -7.75 21.61
C LEU A 639 -33.28 -6.81 22.42
N ASP A 640 -32.68 -6.16 23.42
CA ASP A 640 -33.30 -5.08 24.18
C ASP A 640 -33.60 -3.87 23.29
N GLU A 641 -34.34 -2.92 23.83
CA GLU A 641 -34.60 -1.65 23.16
C GLU A 641 -33.31 -0.82 23.09
N PHE A 642 -33.05 -0.23 21.93
CA PHE A 642 -31.93 0.69 21.73
C PHE A 642 -32.35 1.80 20.75
N ALA A 643 -31.57 2.88 20.75
CA ALA A 643 -31.68 3.93 19.75
C ALA A 643 -30.49 3.85 18.80
N ILE A 644 -30.73 4.04 17.51
CA ILE A 644 -29.67 4.08 16.48
C ILE A 644 -29.79 5.36 15.66
N GLY A 645 -28.67 5.87 15.18
CA GLY A 645 -28.62 7.06 14.35
C GLY A 645 -29.52 6.90 13.12
N THR A 646 -30.39 7.89 12.89
CA THR A 646 -31.25 7.96 11.71
C THR A 646 -30.41 7.99 10.42
N TYR A 647 -29.21 8.57 10.50
CA TYR A 647 -28.25 8.75 9.41
C TYR A 647 -26.83 8.41 9.89
N GLU A 648 -25.90 8.20 8.97
CA GLU A 648 -24.46 8.11 9.25
C GLU A 648 -23.93 9.43 9.84
N VAL A 649 -22.81 9.36 10.58
CA VAL A 649 -22.13 10.56 11.06
C VAL A 649 -21.59 11.34 9.88
N THR A 650 -21.89 12.64 9.81
CA THR A 650 -21.48 13.50 8.70
C THR A 650 -20.06 14.05 8.86
N ASN A 651 -19.44 14.49 7.77
CA ASN A 651 -18.14 15.15 7.81
C ASN A 651 -18.10 16.35 8.76
N VAL A 652 -19.16 17.17 8.82
CA VAL A 652 -19.17 18.34 9.71
C VAL A 652 -19.20 17.93 11.18
N GLN A 653 -20.01 16.93 11.53
CA GLN A 653 -20.10 16.40 12.90
C GLN A 653 -18.76 15.84 13.35
N PHE A 654 -18.12 15.03 12.49
CA PHE A 654 -16.82 14.45 12.81
C PHE A 654 -15.71 15.50 12.88
N ALA A 655 -15.69 16.48 11.96
CA ALA A 655 -14.72 17.57 12.00
C ALA A 655 -14.86 18.45 13.26
N GLU A 656 -16.09 18.74 13.70
CA GLU A 656 -16.33 19.44 14.97
C GLU A 656 -15.81 18.65 16.17
N TRP A 657 -15.97 17.33 16.17
CA TRP A 657 -15.39 16.46 17.18
C TRP A 657 -13.86 16.44 17.13
N LEU A 658 -13.24 16.29 15.95
CA LEU A 658 -11.78 16.32 15.79
C LEU A 658 -11.18 17.61 16.38
N ASN A 659 -11.82 18.76 16.13
CA ASN A 659 -11.37 20.04 16.69
C ASN A 659 -11.40 20.06 18.22
N LYS A 660 -12.45 19.50 18.84
CA LYS A 660 -12.56 19.37 20.30
C LYS A 660 -11.53 18.37 20.83
N ALA A 661 -11.49 17.17 20.26
CA ALA A 661 -10.59 16.09 20.65
C ALA A 661 -9.11 16.49 20.55
N PHE A 662 -8.72 17.21 19.51
CA PHE A 662 -7.35 17.69 19.34
C PHE A 662 -6.99 18.74 20.38
N LYS A 663 -7.89 19.70 20.63
CA LYS A 663 -7.73 20.72 21.68
C LYS A 663 -7.61 20.09 23.07
N ASP A 664 -8.40 19.06 23.33
CA ASP A 664 -8.44 18.30 24.59
C ASP A 664 -7.32 17.26 24.68
N LYS A 665 -6.45 17.17 23.66
CA LYS A 665 -5.31 16.23 23.56
C LYS A 665 -5.71 14.75 23.61
N LEU A 666 -6.95 14.44 23.25
CA LEU A 666 -7.44 13.07 23.08
C LEU A 666 -6.89 12.43 21.80
N ILE A 667 -6.55 13.27 20.81
CA ILE A 667 -5.92 12.86 19.55
C ILE A 667 -4.74 13.77 19.24
N HIS A 668 -3.80 13.25 18.45
CA HIS A 668 -2.64 13.98 17.97
C HIS A 668 -2.21 13.50 16.58
N TRP A 669 -1.31 14.25 15.93
CA TRP A 669 -0.73 13.83 14.65
C TRP A 669 0.18 12.62 14.85
N HIS A 670 0.04 11.61 13.98
CA HIS A 670 0.98 10.50 13.97
C HIS A 670 2.42 11.03 13.70
N PRO A 671 3.45 10.55 14.43
CA PRO A 671 4.80 11.10 14.37
C PRO A 671 5.47 11.03 12.98
N THR A 672 5.19 9.98 12.21
CA THR A 672 5.82 9.72 10.90
C THR A 672 4.86 9.67 9.71
N LYS A 673 3.55 9.55 9.92
CA LYS A 673 2.55 9.41 8.85
C LYS A 673 1.77 10.71 8.68
N LYS A 674 2.07 11.44 7.61
CA LYS A 674 1.43 12.72 7.29
C LYS A 674 -0.09 12.54 7.11
N GLY A 675 -0.87 13.44 7.70
CA GLY A 675 -2.34 13.44 7.57
C GLY A 675 -3.06 12.36 8.38
N HIS A 676 -2.35 11.58 9.20
CA HIS A 676 -2.96 10.59 10.08
C HIS A 676 -3.15 11.20 11.47
N LEU A 677 -4.39 11.16 11.97
CA LEU A 677 -4.69 11.44 13.37
C LEU A 677 -4.77 10.14 14.14
N VAL A 678 -4.17 10.10 15.32
CA VAL A 678 -4.11 8.93 16.21
C VAL A 678 -4.51 9.32 17.63
N ASP A 679 -4.93 8.35 18.43
CA ASP A 679 -5.13 8.53 19.87
C ASP A 679 -3.81 8.37 20.66
N GLU A 680 -3.88 8.36 21.99
CA GLU A 680 -2.72 8.16 22.87
C GLU A 680 -2.02 6.81 22.71
N TYR A 681 -2.67 5.81 22.10
CA TYR A 681 -2.16 4.46 21.88
C TYR A 681 -1.60 4.26 20.47
N GLU A 682 -1.47 5.35 19.69
CA GLU A 682 -1.10 5.35 18.28
C GLU A 682 -2.09 4.60 17.37
N SER A 683 -3.31 4.31 17.85
CA SER A 683 -4.38 3.74 17.03
C SER A 683 -4.89 4.79 16.05
N LEU A 684 -5.09 4.40 14.78
CA LEU A 684 -5.55 5.32 13.76
C LEU A 684 -6.95 5.81 14.13
N ILE A 685 -7.21 7.11 14.05
CA ILE A 685 -8.54 7.71 14.21
C ILE A 685 -9.14 7.98 12.83
N CYS A 686 -8.43 8.75 12.01
CA CYS A 686 -8.83 9.01 10.63
C CYS A 686 -7.65 9.49 9.78
N ARG A 687 -7.83 9.52 8.47
CA ARG A 687 -6.93 10.21 7.53
C ARG A 687 -7.59 11.46 6.97
N THR A 688 -6.86 12.57 7.02
CA THR A 688 -7.27 13.84 6.39
C THR A 688 -6.80 13.89 4.93
N MET A 689 -7.15 14.96 4.20
CA MET A 689 -6.70 15.18 2.83
C MET A 689 -5.17 15.16 2.66
N GLU A 690 -4.43 15.50 3.71
CA GLU A 690 -2.97 15.44 3.73
C GLU A 690 -2.42 14.02 3.73
N GLY A 691 -3.23 13.03 4.16
CA GLY A 691 -2.90 11.61 4.19
C GLY A 691 -3.48 10.84 3.00
N ASN A 692 -4.73 11.16 2.62
CA ASN A 692 -5.34 10.67 1.38
C ASN A 692 -6.10 11.82 0.69
N PRO A 693 -5.76 12.20 -0.56
CA PRO A 693 -6.45 13.27 -1.29
C PRO A 693 -7.94 13.02 -1.56
N LEU A 694 -8.41 11.79 -1.38
CA LEU A 694 -9.83 11.41 -1.49
C LEU A 694 -10.60 11.50 -0.17
N ALA A 695 -9.92 11.77 0.95
CA ALA A 695 -10.57 12.06 2.22
C ALA A 695 -11.44 13.32 2.10
N GLN A 696 -12.47 13.43 2.95
CA GLN A 696 -13.42 14.54 2.92
C GLN A 696 -13.25 15.55 4.06
N ILE A 697 -12.16 15.41 4.83
CA ILE A 697 -11.76 16.33 5.90
C ILE A 697 -10.39 16.89 5.56
N LEU A 698 -10.27 18.22 5.55
CA LEU A 698 -9.02 18.94 5.30
C LEU A 698 -8.59 19.71 6.54
N MET A 699 -7.29 19.95 6.67
CA MET A 699 -6.75 20.80 7.72
C MET A 699 -6.52 22.21 7.19
N GLN A 700 -7.03 23.19 7.92
CA GLN A 700 -6.70 24.61 7.76
C GLN A 700 -5.79 25.06 8.91
N GLN A 701 -5.10 26.19 8.70
CA GLN A 701 -4.16 26.80 9.64
C GLN A 701 -2.82 26.05 9.74
N THR A 702 -2.28 25.87 10.95
CA THR A 702 -0.94 25.35 11.19
C THR A 702 -1.01 24.00 11.88
N LEU A 703 0.02 23.16 11.73
CA LEU A 703 0.06 21.84 12.39
C LEU A 703 -0.04 21.92 13.92
N ALA A 704 0.42 23.01 14.53
CA ALA A 704 0.37 23.22 15.98
C ALA A 704 -1.03 23.62 16.47
N ASN A 705 -1.85 24.22 15.61
CA ASN A 705 -3.22 24.62 15.91
C ASN A 705 -4.09 24.35 14.68
N PRO A 706 -4.36 23.07 14.36
CA PRO A 706 -5.12 22.71 13.18
C PRO A 706 -6.59 23.06 13.38
N LEU A 707 -7.23 23.51 12.31
CA LEU A 707 -8.68 23.59 12.20
C LEU A 707 -9.13 22.56 11.16
N PHE A 708 -9.77 21.48 11.62
CA PHE A 708 -10.35 20.47 10.74
C PHE A 708 -11.70 20.95 10.23
N VAL A 709 -11.87 20.92 8.91
CA VAL A 709 -13.13 21.29 8.26
C VAL A 709 -13.47 20.30 7.15
N PRO A 710 -14.76 20.10 6.82
CA PRO A 710 -15.15 19.34 5.65
C PRO A 710 -14.62 20.00 4.37
N VAL A 711 -14.40 19.17 3.35
CA VAL A 711 -14.27 19.67 1.96
C VAL A 711 -15.54 20.46 1.60
N PRO A 712 -15.43 21.67 1.04
CA PRO A 712 -16.61 22.47 0.68
C PRO A 712 -17.61 21.69 -0.18
N GLY A 713 -18.88 21.70 0.21
CA GLY A 713 -19.95 20.94 -0.43
C GLY A 713 -20.08 19.49 0.04
N LYS A 714 -19.19 19.01 0.91
CA LYS A 714 -19.23 17.67 1.53
C LYS A 714 -19.68 17.66 2.99
N GLU A 715 -20.21 18.78 3.48
CA GLU A 715 -20.57 18.97 4.89
C GLU A 715 -21.57 17.91 5.39
N THR A 716 -22.55 17.57 4.55
CA THR A 716 -23.65 16.65 4.87
C THR A 716 -23.45 15.23 4.32
N TYR A 717 -22.24 14.89 3.89
CA TYR A 717 -21.89 13.55 3.41
C TYR A 717 -21.41 12.69 4.58
N PRO A 718 -21.56 11.35 4.53
CA PRO A 718 -21.01 10.48 5.56
C PRO A 718 -19.49 10.70 5.66
N VAL A 719 -18.99 10.72 6.89
CA VAL A 719 -17.54 10.73 7.09
C VAL A 719 -16.94 9.41 6.59
N ILE A 720 -15.82 9.53 5.88
CA ILE A 720 -15.02 8.41 5.37
C ILE A 720 -13.57 8.59 5.79
N GLU A 721 -12.70 7.61 5.50
CA GLU A 721 -11.31 7.56 5.98
C GLU A 721 -11.23 7.55 7.51
N VAL A 722 -12.23 6.95 8.16
CA VAL A 722 -12.34 6.79 9.61
C VAL A 722 -12.18 5.31 9.98
N SER A 723 -11.39 5.06 11.02
CA SER A 723 -11.18 3.70 11.54
C SER A 723 -12.27 3.31 12.54
N TRP A 724 -12.24 2.05 12.98
CA TRP A 724 -13.10 1.62 14.08
C TRP A 724 -12.80 2.40 15.37
N TYR A 725 -11.52 2.66 15.67
CA TYR A 725 -11.13 3.44 16.86
C TYR A 725 -11.63 4.89 16.78
N GLY A 726 -11.54 5.53 15.61
CA GLY A 726 -12.06 6.88 15.42
C GLY A 726 -13.58 6.95 15.56
N ALA A 727 -14.29 5.98 15.00
CA ALA A 727 -15.73 5.83 15.13
C ALA A 727 -16.14 5.62 16.60
N ASN A 728 -15.45 4.73 17.31
CA ASN A 728 -15.70 4.45 18.72
C ASN A 728 -15.36 5.62 19.65
N ALA A 729 -14.27 6.35 19.38
CA ALA A 729 -13.85 7.52 20.14
C ALA A 729 -14.86 8.68 19.98
N TYR A 730 -15.37 8.90 18.77
CA TYR A 730 -16.47 9.84 18.53
C TYR A 730 -17.69 9.46 19.37
N CYS A 731 -18.11 8.19 19.30
CA CYS A 731 -19.27 7.71 20.06
C CYS A 731 -19.08 7.94 21.57
N SER A 732 -17.94 7.52 22.10
CA SER A 732 -17.62 7.60 23.52
C SER A 732 -17.60 9.04 24.03
N TYR A 733 -17.07 9.99 23.24
CA TYR A 733 -17.01 11.41 23.60
C TYR A 733 -18.39 12.01 23.84
N TYR A 734 -19.40 11.60 23.07
CA TYR A 734 -20.78 12.09 23.19
C TYR A 734 -21.69 11.20 24.04
N GLY A 735 -21.13 10.19 24.74
CA GLY A 735 -21.92 9.24 25.54
C GLY A 735 -22.77 8.27 24.71
N TYR A 736 -22.40 8.07 23.45
CA TYR A 736 -22.96 7.06 22.56
C TYR A 736 -22.08 5.81 22.54
N ARG A 737 -22.44 4.84 21.71
CA ARG A 737 -21.63 3.67 21.35
C ARG A 737 -21.84 3.34 19.87
N LEU A 738 -20.98 2.48 19.31
CA LEU A 738 -21.31 1.84 18.03
C LEU A 738 -22.43 0.81 18.24
N PRO A 739 -23.35 0.63 17.28
CA PRO A 739 -24.29 -0.49 17.32
C PRO A 739 -23.53 -1.81 17.30
N THR A 740 -24.04 -2.85 17.95
CA THR A 740 -23.60 -4.22 17.66
C THR A 740 -24.05 -4.59 16.25
N GLU A 741 -23.42 -5.61 15.66
CA GLU A 741 -23.88 -6.12 14.37
C GLU A 741 -25.36 -6.49 14.40
N SER A 742 -25.79 -7.18 15.45
CA SER A 742 -27.17 -7.66 15.53
C SER A 742 -28.17 -6.53 15.67
N GLU A 743 -27.84 -5.48 16.43
CA GLU A 743 -28.63 -4.26 16.52
C GLU A 743 -28.71 -3.54 15.17
N TRP A 744 -27.58 -3.40 14.48
CA TRP A 744 -27.55 -2.79 13.15
C TRP A 744 -28.45 -3.56 12.18
N GLU A 745 -28.38 -4.89 12.21
CA GLU A 745 -29.14 -5.75 11.31
C GLU A 745 -30.65 -5.74 11.59
N LYS A 746 -31.04 -5.70 12.87
CA LYS A 746 -32.43 -5.50 13.31
C LYS A 746 -32.95 -4.14 12.86
N ALA A 747 -32.15 -3.08 13.03
CA ALA A 747 -32.50 -1.73 12.62
C ALA A 747 -32.66 -1.59 11.10
N ALA A 748 -31.85 -2.31 10.34
CA ALA A 748 -31.83 -2.24 8.88
C ALA A 748 -32.97 -3.00 8.21
N GLY A 749 -33.17 -4.27 8.59
CA GLY A 749 -33.91 -5.22 7.76
C GLY A 749 -35.08 -5.91 8.43
N MET A 750 -35.59 -5.42 9.56
CA MET A 750 -36.70 -6.08 10.26
C MET A 750 -37.92 -5.18 10.42
N ALA A 751 -39.07 -5.63 9.92
CA ALA A 751 -40.34 -5.07 10.34
C ALA A 751 -40.69 -5.61 11.72
N LEU A 752 -40.72 -4.69 12.69
CA LEU A 752 -40.97 -5.00 14.08
C LEU A 752 -42.47 -5.28 14.26
N PRO A 753 -42.84 -6.41 14.88
CA PRO A 753 -44.24 -6.81 14.98
C PRO A 753 -45.02 -5.81 15.84
N LYS A 754 -46.21 -5.42 15.36
CA LYS A 754 -47.28 -4.93 16.25
C LYS A 754 -47.87 -6.14 16.98
N SER A 755 -48.58 -5.94 18.08
CA SER A 755 -49.26 -7.04 18.81
C SER A 755 -49.86 -8.05 17.83
N ASP A 756 -49.52 -9.33 18.00
CA ASP A 756 -49.97 -10.47 17.19
C ASP A 756 -49.42 -10.61 15.75
N ALA A 757 -48.48 -9.76 15.30
CA ALA A 757 -47.81 -9.90 14.00
C ALA A 757 -46.54 -10.79 14.08
N LYS A 758 -46.19 -11.45 12.97
CA LYS A 758 -44.92 -12.18 12.83
C LYS A 758 -43.79 -11.21 12.45
N LEU A 759 -42.61 -11.42 13.03
CA LEU A 759 -41.38 -10.75 12.63
C LEU A 759 -41.10 -11.03 11.15
N THR A 760 -40.81 -9.98 10.38
CA THR A 760 -40.50 -10.11 8.94
C THR A 760 -39.11 -9.55 8.66
N ARG A 761 -38.29 -10.34 7.97
CA ARG A 761 -36.93 -9.98 7.52
C ARG A 761 -36.99 -9.53 6.06
N PHE A 762 -36.23 -8.48 5.72
CA PHE A 762 -36.02 -8.00 4.36
C PHE A 762 -34.56 -8.09 3.95
N LYS A 763 -34.32 -8.29 2.65
CA LYS A 763 -32.96 -8.38 2.09
C LYS A 763 -32.21 -7.05 2.12
N TYR A 764 -32.92 -5.94 1.92
CA TYR A 764 -32.35 -4.59 1.87
C TYR A 764 -32.89 -3.68 2.96
N GLY A 765 -32.07 -2.69 3.33
CA GLY A 765 -32.24 -1.81 4.48
C GLY A 765 -33.42 -0.82 4.40
N PHE A 766 -34.28 -0.96 3.39
CA PHE A 766 -35.45 -0.12 3.12
C PHE A 766 -36.75 -0.93 3.06
N GLY A 767 -36.76 -2.12 3.67
CA GLY A 767 -37.97 -2.95 3.82
C GLY A 767 -38.42 -3.62 2.52
N LYS A 768 -37.47 -4.02 1.66
CA LYS A 768 -37.72 -4.69 0.37
C LYS A 768 -36.70 -5.79 0.11
N ASP A 769 -37.08 -6.73 -0.77
CA ASP A 769 -36.21 -7.82 -1.22
C ASP A 769 -35.59 -7.58 -2.61
N THR A 770 -35.92 -6.46 -3.24
CA THR A 770 -35.39 -6.04 -4.54
C THR A 770 -34.84 -4.63 -4.44
N ILE A 771 -33.78 -4.35 -5.19
CA ILE A 771 -33.10 -3.06 -5.22
C ILE A 771 -32.96 -2.55 -6.66
N ASP A 772 -33.05 -1.24 -6.82
CA ASP A 772 -32.58 -0.50 -7.99
C ASP A 772 -31.91 0.79 -7.50
N ARG A 773 -31.30 1.55 -8.42
CA ARG A 773 -30.53 2.77 -8.10
C ARG A 773 -31.32 3.87 -7.41
N SER A 774 -32.65 3.81 -7.42
CA SER A 774 -33.52 4.79 -6.76
C SER A 774 -33.78 4.47 -5.29
N TRP A 775 -33.34 3.32 -4.79
CA TRP A 775 -33.47 2.94 -3.38
C TRP A 775 -32.20 3.16 -2.55
N ALA A 776 -31.02 3.09 -3.17
CA ALA A 776 -29.75 3.16 -2.46
C ALA A 776 -28.59 3.52 -3.40
N ASN A 777 -27.48 3.98 -2.81
CA ASN A 777 -26.26 4.30 -3.56
C ASN A 777 -25.33 3.09 -3.60
N TYR A 778 -25.32 2.38 -4.72
CA TYR A 778 -24.50 1.18 -4.95
C TYR A 778 -24.06 1.10 -6.41
N LYS A 779 -23.15 0.16 -6.70
CA LYS A 779 -22.62 -0.09 -8.04
C LYS A 779 -23.60 -0.95 -8.86
N ASP A 780 -24.25 -0.32 -9.82
CA ASP A 780 -25.33 -0.93 -10.61
C ASP A 780 -24.85 -1.88 -11.74
N GLN A 781 -23.59 -1.80 -12.18
CA GLN A 781 -23.04 -2.68 -13.24
C GLN A 781 -21.57 -3.01 -13.03
N ILE A 782 -21.14 -4.18 -13.53
CA ILE A 782 -19.73 -4.52 -13.79
C ILE A 782 -19.29 -3.70 -15.02
N SER A 783 -19.08 -2.41 -14.84
CA SER A 783 -18.38 -1.60 -15.82
C SER A 783 -16.88 -1.81 -15.65
N LEU A 784 -16.20 -2.08 -16.77
CA LEU A 784 -14.74 -2.23 -16.91
C LEU A 784 -13.99 -1.16 -16.10
N PRO A 785 -12.78 -1.47 -15.58
CA PRO A 785 -12.10 -0.67 -14.57
C PRO A 785 -12.08 0.81 -14.97
N SER A 786 -12.92 1.60 -14.32
CA SER A 786 -12.81 3.05 -14.44
C SER A 786 -11.51 3.41 -13.73
N ASN A 787 -10.51 3.88 -14.48
CA ASN A 787 -9.26 4.45 -13.98
C ASN A 787 -9.47 5.72 -13.11
N THR A 788 -10.68 5.95 -12.60
CA THR A 788 -11.08 7.13 -11.83
C THR A 788 -11.18 6.74 -10.37
N GLN A 789 -10.11 7.04 -9.62
CA GLN A 789 -10.13 7.17 -8.16
C GLN A 789 -11.17 8.24 -7.77
N GLN A 790 -12.43 7.85 -7.60
CA GLN A 790 -13.51 8.79 -7.38
C GLN A 790 -14.44 8.28 -6.28
N VAL A 791 -14.65 9.13 -5.28
CA VAL A 791 -15.64 8.91 -4.22
C VAL A 791 -17.03 9.31 -4.72
N LYS A 792 -17.98 8.37 -4.68
CA LYS A 792 -19.35 8.55 -5.21
C LYS A 792 -20.44 8.43 -4.12
N THR A 793 -20.09 8.58 -2.85
CA THR A 793 -21.06 8.74 -1.75
C THR A 793 -22.08 9.83 -2.07
N THR A 794 -23.28 9.75 -1.51
CA THR A 794 -24.33 10.78 -1.53
C THR A 794 -24.41 11.48 -0.17
N PRO A 795 -25.04 12.68 -0.08
CA PRO A 795 -25.42 13.23 1.22
C PRO A 795 -26.22 12.20 2.03
N VAL A 796 -26.07 12.19 3.35
CA VAL A 796 -26.88 11.30 4.20
C VAL A 796 -28.36 11.64 4.04
N GLY A 797 -29.21 10.62 3.96
CA GLY A 797 -30.65 10.78 3.72
C GLY A 797 -31.01 11.22 2.31
N PHE A 798 -30.14 11.00 1.31
CA PHE A 798 -30.43 11.37 -0.09
C PHE A 798 -31.65 10.61 -0.65
N TYR A 799 -31.85 9.36 -0.23
CA TYR A 799 -32.94 8.50 -0.68
C TYR A 799 -34.22 8.75 0.11
N ASN A 800 -34.83 9.92 -0.10
CA ASN A 800 -35.93 10.49 0.69
C ASN A 800 -37.22 10.76 -0.11
N GLY A 801 -37.42 10.08 -1.25
CA GLY A 801 -38.65 10.25 -2.03
C GLY A 801 -38.73 11.52 -2.89
N ILE A 802 -37.75 12.44 -2.78
CA ILE A 802 -37.83 13.78 -3.38
C ILE A 802 -36.60 14.12 -4.24
N ASN A 803 -35.42 13.59 -3.89
CA ASN A 803 -34.19 13.91 -4.61
C ASN A 803 -34.10 13.18 -5.96
N SER A 804 -33.72 13.89 -7.02
CA SER A 804 -33.43 13.27 -8.32
C SER A 804 -32.05 12.63 -8.33
N LEU A 805 -31.94 11.39 -8.83
CA LEU A 805 -30.66 10.68 -8.90
C LEU A 805 -29.61 11.44 -9.73
N PRO A 806 -28.33 11.39 -9.33
CA PRO A 806 -27.23 11.81 -10.19
C PRO A 806 -27.15 10.90 -11.42
N LEU A 807 -27.59 11.39 -12.59
CA LEU A 807 -27.72 10.59 -13.81
C LEU A 807 -26.35 10.32 -14.46
N THR A 808 -26.12 9.08 -14.90
CA THR A 808 -25.10 8.79 -15.92
C THR A 808 -25.55 9.31 -17.29
N ILE A 809 -24.63 9.52 -18.23
CA ILE A 809 -24.86 10.07 -19.58
C ILE A 809 -25.98 9.32 -20.37
N GLN A 810 -26.29 8.09 -20.01
CA GLN A 810 -27.20 7.20 -20.73
C GLN A 810 -28.65 7.23 -20.21
N ASP A 811 -28.88 7.67 -18.97
CA ASP A 811 -30.21 7.62 -18.34
C ASP A 811 -30.87 9.00 -18.37
N ARG A 812 -31.72 9.25 -19.36
CA ARG A 812 -32.40 10.55 -19.57
C ARG A 812 -33.76 10.69 -18.87
N ALA A 813 -34.16 9.73 -18.05
CA ALA A 813 -35.32 9.87 -17.17
C ALA A 813 -34.83 10.39 -15.82
N GLN A 814 -35.32 11.54 -15.36
CA GLN A 814 -35.10 11.99 -13.97
C GLN A 814 -35.80 11.00 -13.04
N VAL A 815 -35.07 10.00 -12.58
CA VAL A 815 -35.56 9.07 -11.57
C VAL A 815 -35.49 9.79 -10.22
N ILE A 816 -36.64 9.93 -9.58
CA ILE A 816 -36.73 10.43 -8.21
C ILE A 816 -36.37 9.27 -7.29
N SER A 817 -35.58 9.53 -6.25
CA SER A 817 -35.29 8.54 -5.22
C SER A 817 -36.59 8.08 -4.55
N HIS A 818 -36.60 6.85 -4.05
CA HIS A 818 -37.64 6.38 -3.16
C HIS A 818 -37.42 6.91 -1.74
N GLU A 819 -38.47 6.87 -0.94
CA GLU A 819 -38.39 7.07 0.51
C GLU A 819 -37.82 5.79 1.14
N ALA A 820 -36.50 5.65 1.12
CA ALA A 820 -35.78 4.41 1.43
C ALA A 820 -35.44 4.27 2.93
N LYS A 821 -36.43 4.50 3.79
CA LYS A 821 -36.29 4.25 5.23
C LYS A 821 -36.33 2.77 5.53
N SER A 822 -35.50 2.32 6.46
CA SER A 822 -35.66 1.04 7.14
C SER A 822 -36.98 0.99 7.89
N PRO A 823 -37.50 -0.20 8.24
CA PRO A 823 -38.79 -0.29 8.91
C PRO A 823 -38.88 0.51 10.23
N PRO A 824 -37.81 0.60 11.05
CA PRO A 824 -37.76 1.52 12.20
C PRO A 824 -37.55 3.01 11.84
N GLY A 825 -37.09 3.32 10.63
CA GLY A 825 -36.99 4.70 10.12
C GLY A 825 -35.58 5.22 9.86
N ALA A 826 -34.55 4.38 9.95
CA ALA A 826 -33.17 4.77 9.62
C ALA A 826 -32.95 4.79 8.10
N TYR A 827 -32.13 5.71 7.60
CA TYR A 827 -31.77 5.80 6.18
C TYR A 827 -30.40 5.20 5.91
N ASP A 828 -30.13 4.95 4.62
CA ASP A 828 -28.83 4.54 4.10
C ASP A 828 -28.29 3.24 4.73
N MET A 829 -29.19 2.40 5.26
CA MET A 829 -28.86 1.07 5.79
C MET A 829 -28.48 0.05 4.69
N SER A 830 -28.45 0.47 3.42
CA SER A 830 -27.95 -0.29 2.27
C SER A 830 -27.20 0.67 1.35
N GLY A 831 -25.90 0.44 1.13
CA GLY A 831 -25.05 1.24 0.26
C GLY A 831 -24.52 2.51 0.91
N ASN A 832 -24.09 3.46 0.07
CA ASN A 832 -23.39 4.69 0.47
C ASN A 832 -21.99 4.42 1.05
N VAL A 833 -21.89 3.98 2.31
CA VAL A 833 -20.63 3.60 2.98
C VAL A 833 -20.82 2.34 3.82
N TRP A 834 -19.77 1.52 3.92
CA TRP A 834 -19.70 0.51 4.97
C TRP A 834 -19.73 1.18 6.33
N GLU A 835 -20.41 0.57 7.30
CA GLU A 835 -20.55 1.16 8.63
C GLU A 835 -19.94 0.27 9.71
N TRP A 836 -18.98 0.82 10.45
CA TRP A 836 -18.39 0.14 11.60
C TRP A 836 -19.44 -0.21 12.67
N VAL A 837 -19.41 -1.46 13.14
CA VAL A 837 -20.17 -1.93 14.31
C VAL A 837 -19.22 -2.33 15.45
N SER A 838 -19.72 -2.44 16.68
CA SER A 838 -18.91 -2.79 17.84
C SER A 838 -18.46 -4.27 17.85
N SER A 839 -19.19 -5.13 17.15
CA SER A 839 -18.95 -6.58 17.09
C SER A 839 -17.60 -6.93 16.45
N TRP A 840 -16.95 -7.94 17.03
CA TRP A 840 -15.83 -8.65 16.43
C TRP A 840 -16.34 -9.70 15.44
N ASP A 841 -15.47 -10.18 14.56
CA ASP A 841 -15.81 -11.32 13.70
C ASP A 841 -15.78 -12.64 14.47
N ASP A 842 -16.94 -13.26 14.69
CA ASP A 842 -17.07 -14.52 15.41
C ASP A 842 -16.34 -15.70 14.71
N GLU A 843 -16.00 -15.59 13.42
CA GLU A 843 -15.18 -16.58 12.71
C GLU A 843 -13.66 -16.39 12.93
N ASP A 844 -13.25 -15.25 13.50
CA ASP A 844 -11.87 -14.91 13.80
C ASP A 844 -11.52 -15.30 15.25
N PRO A 845 -10.84 -16.45 15.47
CA PRO A 845 -10.59 -16.97 16.81
C PRO A 845 -9.61 -16.12 17.64
N ILE A 846 -9.01 -15.09 17.04
CA ILE A 846 -8.05 -14.20 17.69
C ILE A 846 -8.51 -12.74 17.70
N ASP A 847 -9.75 -12.46 17.28
CA ASP A 847 -10.37 -11.13 17.29
C ASP A 847 -9.47 -10.04 16.67
N THR A 848 -8.94 -10.30 15.49
CA THR A 848 -8.16 -9.32 14.72
C THR A 848 -9.03 -8.41 13.87
N HIS A 849 -10.28 -8.81 13.58
CA HIS A 849 -11.18 -8.08 12.70
C HIS A 849 -12.47 -7.61 13.39
N LYS A 850 -12.80 -6.34 13.18
CA LYS A 850 -14.11 -5.76 13.44
C LYS A 850 -15.00 -5.93 12.22
N ILE A 851 -16.31 -5.91 12.44
CA ILE A 851 -17.28 -6.01 11.35
C ILE A 851 -17.68 -4.61 10.88
N ALA A 852 -17.85 -4.47 9.57
CA ALA A 852 -18.64 -3.40 8.97
C ALA A 852 -19.84 -3.95 8.20
N LYS A 853 -20.94 -3.19 8.17
CA LYS A 853 -22.23 -3.59 7.60
C LYS A 853 -22.72 -2.61 6.53
N GLY A 854 -23.72 -3.02 5.74
CA GLY A 854 -24.49 -2.14 4.84
C GLY A 854 -23.98 -2.01 3.41
N GLY A 855 -22.69 -2.25 3.16
CA GLY A 855 -22.09 -2.07 1.84
C GLY A 855 -21.86 -0.60 1.48
N CYS A 856 -21.14 -0.34 0.39
CA CYS A 856 -20.78 1.02 -0.02
C CYS A 856 -21.21 1.36 -1.45
N PHE A 857 -20.98 2.61 -1.88
CA PHE A 857 -21.26 3.06 -3.25
C PHE A 857 -20.57 2.24 -4.36
N ASP A 858 -19.48 1.52 -4.05
CA ASP A 858 -18.78 0.65 -5.00
C ASP A 858 -19.12 -0.84 -4.82
N SER A 859 -20.03 -1.17 -3.91
CA SER A 859 -20.55 -2.53 -3.74
C SER A 859 -21.63 -2.82 -4.78
N LEU A 860 -21.63 -4.03 -5.34
CA LEU A 860 -22.74 -4.49 -6.19
C LEU A 860 -24.01 -4.68 -5.34
N ALA A 861 -25.17 -4.87 -6.00
CA ALA A 861 -26.44 -5.14 -5.33
C ALA A 861 -26.36 -6.29 -4.30
N ASP A 862 -25.47 -7.26 -4.50
CA ASP A 862 -25.25 -8.36 -3.56
C ASP A 862 -24.44 -7.96 -2.33
N GLY A 863 -23.62 -6.92 -2.41
CA GLY A 863 -22.77 -6.43 -1.32
C GLY A 863 -23.42 -5.35 -0.46
N VAL A 864 -24.66 -4.94 -0.75
CA VAL A 864 -25.43 -3.95 0.04
C VAL A 864 -26.64 -4.57 0.75
N ARG A 865 -26.67 -5.91 0.86
CA ARG A 865 -27.69 -6.66 1.60
C ARG A 865 -27.51 -6.42 3.10
N VAL A 866 -28.61 -6.50 3.86
CA VAL A 866 -28.59 -6.26 5.31
C VAL A 866 -27.75 -7.29 6.06
N SER A 867 -27.74 -8.54 5.60
CA SER A 867 -26.95 -9.64 6.18
C SER A 867 -25.48 -9.62 5.78
N GLU A 868 -25.10 -8.90 4.72
CA GLU A 868 -23.71 -8.81 4.27
C GLU A 868 -22.83 -8.24 5.38
N ARG A 869 -21.61 -8.75 5.49
CA ARG A 869 -20.68 -8.40 6.56
C ARG A 869 -19.25 -8.43 6.05
N LEU A 870 -18.50 -7.40 6.38
CA LEU A 870 -17.12 -7.21 5.95
C LEU A 870 -16.20 -7.18 7.18
N PRO A 871 -15.44 -8.25 7.47
CA PRO A 871 -14.41 -8.23 8.51
C PRO A 871 -13.21 -7.41 8.06
N MET A 872 -12.79 -6.45 8.89
CA MET A 872 -11.66 -5.55 8.65
C MET A 872 -10.87 -5.30 9.93
N GLU A 873 -9.56 -5.11 9.83
CA GLU A 873 -8.74 -4.70 10.97
C GLU A 873 -9.28 -3.38 11.57
N PRO A 874 -9.28 -3.20 12.90
CA PRO A 874 -9.86 -2.01 13.53
C PRO A 874 -9.12 -0.70 13.19
N ASP A 875 -7.84 -0.77 12.83
CA ASP A 875 -7.04 0.36 12.33
C ASP A 875 -7.22 0.62 10.82
N TYR A 876 -8.02 -0.19 10.13
CA TYR A 876 -8.33 0.02 8.72
C TYR A 876 -9.18 1.28 8.56
N ALA A 877 -8.90 2.03 7.50
CA ALA A 877 -9.66 3.19 7.08
C ALA A 877 -9.54 3.30 5.57
N ASP A 878 -10.60 3.71 4.89
CA ASP A 878 -10.61 3.88 3.44
C ASP A 878 -11.72 4.85 3.01
N ILE A 879 -11.84 5.06 1.71
CA ILE A 879 -12.86 5.94 1.13
C ILE A 879 -14.27 5.32 1.08
N TYR A 880 -14.44 4.09 1.55
CA TYR A 880 -15.66 3.32 1.45
C TYR A 880 -16.34 3.12 2.81
N THR A 881 -15.65 3.41 3.91
CA THR A 881 -16.06 3.06 5.27
C THR A 881 -16.27 4.31 6.13
N GLY A 882 -17.44 4.39 6.74
CA GLY A 882 -17.87 5.36 7.73
C GLY A 882 -18.48 4.65 8.95
N PHE A 883 -19.40 5.32 9.65
CA PHE A 883 -20.12 4.73 10.78
C PHE A 883 -21.39 5.51 11.14
N ARG A 884 -22.24 4.87 11.95
CA ARG A 884 -23.36 5.53 12.64
C ARG A 884 -23.33 5.22 14.14
N VAL A 885 -24.04 6.04 14.90
CA VAL A 885 -24.08 5.96 16.37
C VAL A 885 -25.25 5.10 16.86
N ALA A 886 -25.15 4.57 18.07
CA ALA A 886 -26.23 3.94 18.83
C ALA A 886 -26.15 4.32 20.31
N LYS A 887 -27.23 4.14 21.07
CA LYS A 887 -27.26 4.31 22.52
C LYS A 887 -28.35 3.45 23.15
N ASN A 888 -28.17 3.09 24.43
CA ASN A 888 -29.18 2.39 25.21
C ASN A 888 -30.33 3.36 25.56
N THR A 889 -31.57 2.89 25.60
CA THR A 889 -32.73 3.75 25.97
C THR A 889 -32.94 3.86 27.49
N PHE A 890 -32.29 3.00 28.28
CA PHE A 890 -32.39 2.97 29.75
C PHE A 890 -31.73 4.15 30.51
N SER A 891 -31.24 5.20 29.84
CA SER A 891 -30.65 6.37 30.53
C SER A 891 -31.65 7.49 30.86
N ILE A 892 -32.92 7.39 30.46
CA ILE A 892 -33.91 8.45 30.70
C ILE A 892 -34.51 8.39 32.12
N LEU A 893 -34.44 7.26 32.82
CA LEU A 893 -34.99 7.11 34.18
C LEU A 893 -34.02 7.46 35.31
N GLU A 894 -32.71 7.63 35.04
CA GLU A 894 -31.74 8.13 36.04
C GLU A 894 -31.51 9.65 35.95
N ALA A 895 -32.02 10.30 34.89
CA ALA A 895 -31.93 11.75 34.68
C ALA A 895 -33.23 12.52 35.02
N LEU A 896 -34.28 11.81 35.44
CA LEU A 896 -35.50 12.33 36.07
C LEU A 896 -35.48 11.95 37.55
#